data_AF-A0AAN8JTI1-F1
#
_entry.id   AF-A0AAN8JTI1-F1
#
_cell.length_a   1.000
_cell.length_b   1.000
_cell.length_c   1.000
_cell.angle_alpha   90.00
_cell.angle_beta   90.00
_cell.angle_gamma   90.00
#
_symmetry.space_group_name_H-M   'P 1'
#
loop_
_entity.id
_entity.type
_entity.pdbx_description
1 polymer ?
#
loop_
_entity_poly.entity_id
_entity_poly.type
_entity_poly.pdbx_seq_one_letter_code
_entity_poly.pdbx_strand_id
1 'polypeptide(L)'
;MCTSLDSARDIMIAARKLHFDNGEYVFINVDLFSSKEQSERPWFRVNDTDERNEEARMAFETLMTVRQREPHSMEYQKFSREVKHRASQIYPEFSYGNDEVNSFVGIFHDAVVIYATVLNESIRAGNTRHNNIKLAQSLWNRTFPGLSGTVYIDENGDRLIDYSLLDMNPETGKFEVVANYIGREKRYEAVPGKVIHWPGGNGGPPKDTPICGFDKALCPQEATMPEYIIVMIVLGSLLIMVLVAILFIYRHMRMEAELMKMNWRVKWDDLVFHTKTLDRQDSHYFTQRKSSLISCVSNETLPVHEKSGKKKQLFTKTAFYKCLLIAVKPLNKTNIHINKTLLIEVKRIKDLQNDHIVRFIGACIDPPHCCILTEYCPKGSLQDVLENEKISLDWMFRYSIMQDIVRGMIYLHNSDIRCHGNLKSTNCVVDSRFVVKITDFGLRHLREDSSCEHHENSYSYYRQKLWTAPEILRVSGKQFSGTQKGDVYSFGIISQEIVYRGGVFYRQDMQLAPEDVYHKVKNGMKPYFRPTLEDFDCPCDELAGVIRRCWSEDPTERPDFQSLKNIIRKLNREGDKGNILDNLLSRMEQYANNLEALVAERTADYLEEKKKTENLLYLMLPKSVAGQLIRGEPVVAETFEQVTIYFSDICGFTALSAESTPMQIVNLLNDLYTTFDSTIENFDVYKVETIGDAYMVVSGLPDRNGNLHAREISRMSLALLDAVLSFRIKHRPDLQLKLRIGLHTGPVVTGVVGLKMPRYCLFGDTVNTASRMESNGLPLKIHVSSTTKSILDTFGTFDLKLRGEVDMKGKGFQITYWLLGERDPDK
;
A
#
# COMPACT_ATOMS: atom_id res chain seq x y z
N MET A 1 26.65 44.84 -27.43
CA MET A 1 26.00 45.47 -28.59
C MET A 1 26.98 45.48 -29.74
N CYS A 2 26.55 45.04 -30.92
CA CYS A 2 27.32 45.10 -32.16
C CYS A 2 26.46 45.85 -33.17
N THR A 3 26.37 47.18 -33.03
CA THR A 3 25.46 48.01 -33.83
C THR A 3 26.12 49.34 -34.19
N SER A 4 25.51 50.08 -35.13
CA SER A 4 26.02 51.41 -35.51
C SER A 4 25.97 52.37 -34.31
N LEU A 5 26.86 53.37 -34.29
CA LEU A 5 26.88 54.38 -33.21
C LEU A 5 25.54 55.10 -33.06
N ASP A 6 24.78 55.31 -34.13
CA ASP A 6 23.45 55.91 -34.08
C ASP A 6 22.43 54.99 -33.38
N SER A 7 22.43 53.71 -33.74
CA SER A 7 21.57 52.72 -33.10
C SER A 7 21.95 52.52 -31.63
N ALA A 8 23.24 52.49 -31.33
CA ALA A 8 23.73 52.44 -29.95
C ALA A 8 23.24 53.66 -29.17
N ARG A 9 23.27 54.85 -29.77
CA ARG A 9 22.76 56.08 -29.15
C ARG A 9 21.27 55.99 -28.82
N ASP A 10 20.44 55.57 -29.77
CA ASP A 10 19.00 55.43 -29.52
C ASP A 10 18.69 54.34 -28.48
N ILE A 11 19.43 53.23 -28.49
CA ILE A 11 19.31 52.17 -27.48
C ILE A 11 19.67 52.71 -26.09
N MET A 12 20.77 53.46 -25.95
CA MET A 12 21.17 54.01 -24.66
C MET A 12 20.18 55.03 -24.13
N ILE A 13 19.65 55.92 -24.98
CA ILE A 13 18.59 56.86 -24.60
C ILE A 13 17.33 56.09 -24.15
N ALA A 14 16.93 55.04 -24.87
CA ALA A 14 15.80 54.20 -24.49
C ALA A 14 16.06 53.45 -23.17
N ALA A 15 17.28 52.94 -22.97
CA ALA A 15 17.69 52.26 -21.74
C ALA A 15 17.58 53.19 -20.53
N ARG A 16 18.01 54.45 -20.67
CA ARG A 16 17.84 55.48 -19.65
C ARG A 16 16.38 55.79 -19.36
N LYS A 17 15.53 55.90 -20.39
CA LYS A 17 14.07 56.07 -20.22
C LYS A 17 13.41 54.90 -19.48
N LEU A 18 14.00 53.71 -19.57
CA LEU A 18 13.58 52.52 -18.85
C LEU A 18 14.29 52.35 -17.49
N HIS A 19 15.08 53.33 -17.06
CA HIS A 19 15.84 53.34 -15.80
C HIS A 19 16.88 52.22 -15.67
N PHE A 20 17.48 51.79 -16.78
CA PHE A 20 18.62 50.86 -16.78
C PHE A 20 19.97 51.53 -16.51
N ASP A 21 19.98 52.79 -16.06
CA ASP A 21 21.16 53.53 -15.58
C ASP A 21 21.24 53.56 -14.03
N ASN A 22 20.44 52.73 -13.35
CA ASN A 22 20.36 52.62 -11.89
C ASN A 22 21.59 51.98 -11.19
N GLY A 23 22.63 51.61 -11.95
CA GLY A 23 23.83 50.94 -11.42
C GLY A 23 23.77 49.41 -11.34
N GLU A 24 22.64 48.80 -11.73
CA GLU A 24 22.53 47.33 -11.82
C GLU A 24 22.95 46.79 -13.19
N TYR A 25 23.09 47.66 -14.19
CA TYR A 25 23.37 47.30 -15.58
C TYR A 25 24.56 48.08 -16.13
N VAL A 26 25.38 47.41 -16.94
CA VAL A 26 26.43 48.01 -17.77
C VAL A 26 26.22 47.52 -19.19
N PHE A 27 26.32 48.43 -20.14
CA PHE A 27 26.23 48.11 -21.56
C PHE A 27 27.63 48.02 -22.14
N ILE A 28 27.89 46.98 -22.93
CA ILE A 28 29.16 46.83 -23.66
C ILE A 28 28.86 46.96 -25.15
N ASN A 29 29.47 47.92 -25.84
CA ASN A 29 29.45 48.04 -27.29
C ASN A 29 30.78 47.60 -27.89
N VAL A 30 30.75 46.98 -29.07
CA VAL A 30 31.96 46.64 -29.81
C VAL A 30 32.05 47.58 -31.01
N ASP A 31 33.02 48.48 -31.00
CA ASP A 31 33.27 49.44 -32.06
C ASP A 31 34.51 49.04 -32.86
N LEU A 32 34.29 48.63 -34.11
CA LEU A 32 35.33 48.14 -35.00
C LEU A 32 35.68 49.14 -36.11
N PHE A 33 34.79 50.08 -36.41
CA PHE A 33 34.84 50.82 -37.67
C PHE A 33 34.80 52.35 -37.54
N SER A 34 34.48 52.88 -36.36
CA SER A 34 34.25 54.31 -36.22
C SER A 34 35.55 55.12 -36.27
N SER A 35 35.42 56.36 -36.74
CA SER A 35 36.54 57.30 -36.74
C SER A 35 36.85 57.78 -35.32
N LYS A 36 38.08 58.27 -35.11
CA LYS A 36 38.54 58.74 -33.80
C LYS A 36 37.64 59.82 -33.21
N GLU A 37 37.14 60.76 -34.03
CA GLU A 37 36.25 61.83 -33.58
C GLU A 37 34.90 61.28 -33.12
N GLN A 38 34.35 60.30 -33.83
CA GLN A 38 33.07 59.66 -33.48
C GLN A 38 33.20 58.77 -32.24
N SER A 39 34.33 58.09 -32.07
CA SER A 39 34.60 57.28 -30.88
C SER A 39 34.91 58.12 -29.64
N GLU A 40 35.45 59.35 -29.77
CA GLU A 40 35.72 60.24 -28.63
C GLU A 40 34.42 60.75 -27.98
N ARG A 41 33.40 61.08 -28.79
CA ARG A 41 32.10 61.59 -28.34
C ARG A 41 30.93 60.90 -29.05
N PRO A 42 30.73 59.59 -28.81
CA PRO A 42 29.75 58.79 -29.55
C PRO A 42 28.29 59.20 -29.26
N TRP A 43 28.04 59.88 -28.14
CA TRP A 43 26.73 60.39 -27.73
C TRP A 43 26.30 61.69 -28.44
N PHE A 44 27.24 62.46 -28.99
CA PHE A 44 26.98 63.80 -29.52
C PHE A 44 26.59 63.78 -31.01
N ARG A 45 25.56 64.55 -31.38
CA ARG A 45 25.18 64.79 -32.78
C ARG A 45 24.97 66.29 -33.01
N VAL A 46 25.72 66.86 -33.95
CA VAL A 46 25.63 68.30 -34.31
C VAL A 46 24.23 68.69 -34.78
N ASN A 47 23.52 67.78 -35.45
CA ASN A 47 22.20 68.02 -36.05
C ASN A 47 21.03 67.72 -35.10
N ASP A 48 21.29 67.44 -33.82
CA ASP A 48 20.27 67.10 -32.82
C ASP A 48 20.19 68.18 -31.72
N THR A 49 19.09 68.20 -30.97
CA THR A 49 18.84 69.18 -29.90
C THR A 49 19.82 69.02 -28.74
N ASP A 50 20.17 70.13 -28.08
CA ASP A 50 21.06 70.13 -26.91
C ASP A 50 20.50 69.26 -25.77
N GLU A 51 19.19 69.27 -25.57
CA GLU A 51 18.50 68.44 -24.57
C GLU A 51 18.68 66.95 -24.83
N ARG A 52 18.52 66.50 -26.09
CA ARG A 52 18.69 65.09 -26.46
C ARG A 52 20.15 64.68 -26.47
N ASN A 53 21.06 65.58 -26.80
CA ASN A 53 22.50 65.34 -26.66
C ASN A 53 22.92 65.19 -25.20
N GLU A 54 22.35 65.97 -24.29
CA GLU A 54 22.60 65.82 -22.86
C GLU A 54 21.98 64.54 -22.29
N GLU A 55 20.76 64.18 -22.72
CA GLU A 55 20.13 62.90 -22.38
C GLU A 55 20.99 61.71 -22.85
N ALA A 56 21.51 61.77 -24.07
CA ALA A 56 22.45 60.79 -24.60
C ALA A 56 23.76 60.78 -23.81
N ARG A 57 24.33 61.94 -23.49
CA ARG A 57 25.58 62.04 -22.72
C ARG A 57 25.44 61.31 -21.39
N MET A 58 24.39 61.59 -20.64
CA MET A 58 24.16 60.94 -19.34
C MET A 58 23.88 59.44 -19.49
N ALA A 59 23.17 59.02 -20.56
CA ALA A 59 22.93 57.59 -20.81
C ALA A 59 24.21 56.81 -21.11
N PHE A 60 25.20 57.45 -21.74
CA PHE A 60 26.47 56.81 -22.12
C PHE A 60 27.43 56.62 -20.94
N GLU A 61 27.14 57.15 -19.75
CA GLU A 61 27.92 56.87 -18.52
C GLU A 61 27.90 55.38 -18.15
N THR A 62 26.89 54.63 -18.59
CA THR A 62 26.80 53.18 -18.33
C THR A 62 27.33 52.33 -19.49
N LEU A 63 27.82 52.96 -20.56
CA LEU A 63 28.31 52.29 -21.77
C LEU A 63 29.83 52.19 -21.75
N MET A 64 30.33 50.97 -21.91
CA MET A 64 31.74 50.70 -22.21
C MET A 64 31.89 50.27 -23.66
N THR A 65 32.97 50.71 -24.31
CA THR A 65 33.22 50.38 -25.72
C THR A 65 34.50 49.57 -25.86
N VAL A 66 34.40 48.37 -26.42
CA VAL A 66 35.55 47.55 -26.80
C VAL A 66 35.93 47.90 -28.24
N ARG A 67 37.17 48.31 -28.44
CA ARG A 67 37.73 48.65 -29.75
C ARG A 67 39.02 47.88 -29.98
N GLN A 68 39.39 47.65 -31.23
CA GLN A 68 40.70 47.09 -31.53
C GLN A 68 41.80 48.05 -31.08
N ARG A 69 42.86 47.53 -30.44
CA ARG A 69 44.00 48.34 -30.02
C ARG A 69 44.72 48.93 -31.24
N GLU A 70 44.88 50.24 -31.25
CA GLU A 70 45.57 50.94 -32.34
C GLU A 70 47.09 50.70 -32.29
N PRO A 71 47.74 50.36 -33.43
CA PRO A 71 49.19 50.24 -33.46
C PRO A 71 49.86 51.62 -33.41
N HIS A 72 50.76 51.82 -32.46
CA HIS A 72 51.53 53.08 -32.32
C HIS A 72 52.93 53.02 -32.94
N SER A 73 53.25 51.96 -33.69
CA SER A 73 54.56 51.82 -34.34
C SER A 73 54.78 52.91 -35.39
N MET A 74 56.02 53.35 -35.53
CA MET A 74 56.39 54.39 -36.51
C MET A 74 56.15 53.89 -37.95
N GLU A 75 56.32 52.60 -38.17
CA GLU A 75 56.03 51.89 -39.41
C GLU A 75 54.55 51.99 -39.77
N TYR A 76 53.65 51.76 -38.80
CA TYR A 76 52.21 51.85 -39.02
C TYR A 76 51.77 53.28 -39.31
N GLN A 77 52.31 54.27 -38.61
CA GLN A 77 52.01 55.69 -38.89
C GLN A 77 52.47 56.12 -40.29
N LYS A 78 53.63 55.61 -40.75
CA LYS A 78 54.11 55.85 -42.11
C LYS A 78 53.18 55.19 -43.14
N PHE A 79 52.78 53.94 -42.90
CA PHE A 79 51.82 53.24 -43.75
C PHE A 79 50.47 53.96 -43.82
N SER A 80 49.92 54.39 -42.68
CA SER A 80 48.66 55.12 -42.60
C SER A 80 48.71 56.40 -43.45
N ARG A 81 49.78 57.20 -43.36
CA ARG A 81 49.97 58.38 -44.21
C ARG A 81 50.03 58.04 -45.70
N GLU A 82 50.75 56.98 -46.06
CA GLU A 82 50.85 56.51 -47.45
C GLU A 82 49.49 56.04 -47.99
N VAL A 83 48.71 55.33 -47.19
CA VAL A 83 47.35 54.90 -47.55
C VAL A 83 46.45 56.11 -47.80
N LYS A 84 46.46 57.11 -46.91
CA LYS A 84 45.69 58.34 -47.13
C LYS A 84 46.11 59.06 -48.41
N HIS A 85 47.42 59.16 -48.65
CA HIS A 85 47.96 59.80 -49.85
C HIS A 85 47.51 59.08 -51.13
N ARG A 86 47.68 57.75 -51.21
CA ARG A 86 47.26 56.96 -52.37
C ARG A 86 45.75 56.96 -52.57
N ALA A 87 44.97 56.87 -51.48
CA ALA A 87 43.52 56.91 -51.57
C ALA A 87 43.04 58.22 -52.22
N SER A 88 43.63 59.36 -51.85
CA SER A 88 43.29 60.66 -52.46
C SER A 88 43.67 60.77 -53.95
N GLN A 89 44.65 60.00 -54.41
CA GLN A 89 45.06 59.97 -55.82
C GLN A 89 44.20 59.01 -56.66
N ILE A 90 43.88 57.84 -56.10
CA ILE A 90 43.16 56.77 -56.82
C ILE A 90 41.66 57.02 -56.82
N TYR A 91 41.13 57.63 -55.74
CA TYR A 91 39.70 57.88 -55.55
C TYR A 91 39.45 59.38 -55.35
N PRO A 92 39.23 60.15 -56.43
CA PRO A 92 39.16 61.61 -56.37
C PRO A 92 38.02 62.17 -55.49
N GLU A 93 36.94 61.40 -55.32
CA GLU A 93 35.77 61.76 -54.51
C GLU A 93 35.90 61.31 -53.04
N PHE A 94 36.99 60.64 -52.67
CA PHE A 94 37.19 60.11 -51.33
C PHE A 94 38.47 60.66 -50.68
N SER A 95 38.32 61.25 -49.50
CA SER A 95 39.44 61.64 -48.64
C SER A 95 39.15 61.20 -47.22
N TYR A 96 40.17 60.70 -46.54
CA TYR A 96 40.10 60.43 -45.09
C TYR A 96 39.95 61.71 -44.26
N GLY A 97 40.15 62.90 -44.85
CA GLY A 97 40.13 64.15 -44.10
C GLY A 97 41.12 64.11 -42.92
N ASN A 98 40.64 64.51 -41.74
CA ASN A 98 41.39 64.42 -40.49
C ASN A 98 41.31 63.02 -39.82
N ASP A 99 40.41 62.15 -40.27
CA ASP A 99 40.20 60.83 -39.67
C ASP A 99 41.39 59.90 -39.92
N GLU A 100 41.72 59.07 -38.93
CA GLU A 100 42.79 58.09 -39.03
C GLU A 100 42.40 56.90 -39.92
N VAL A 101 43.39 56.26 -40.56
CA VAL A 101 43.14 55.02 -41.32
C VAL A 101 42.78 53.93 -40.34
N ASN A 102 41.67 53.24 -40.58
CA ASN A 102 41.20 52.16 -39.73
C ASN A 102 42.26 51.04 -39.60
N SER A 103 42.45 50.50 -38.38
CA SER A 103 43.37 49.40 -38.05
C SER A 103 43.19 48.16 -38.93
N PHE A 104 41.97 47.86 -39.38
CA PHE A 104 41.65 46.76 -40.29
C PHE A 104 42.42 46.84 -41.62
N VAL A 105 42.73 48.05 -42.11
CA VAL A 105 43.53 48.20 -43.33
C VAL A 105 44.95 47.63 -43.12
N GLY A 106 45.51 47.79 -41.92
CA GLY A 106 46.77 47.16 -41.54
C GLY A 106 46.65 45.63 -41.44
N ILE A 107 45.51 45.11 -40.98
CA ILE A 107 45.27 43.66 -40.93
C ILE A 107 45.25 43.07 -42.34
N PHE A 108 44.61 43.73 -43.32
CA PHE A 108 44.62 43.27 -44.71
C PHE A 108 46.03 43.22 -45.29
N HIS A 109 46.84 44.23 -45.00
CA HIS A 109 48.26 44.22 -45.37
C HIS A 109 48.97 43.00 -44.78
N ASP A 110 48.81 42.75 -43.48
CA ASP A 110 49.44 41.62 -42.80
C ASP A 110 48.97 40.27 -43.35
N ALA A 111 47.69 40.15 -43.71
CA ALA A 111 47.10 38.95 -44.31
C ALA A 111 47.74 38.63 -45.68
N VAL A 112 48.01 39.64 -46.50
CA VAL A 112 48.70 39.46 -47.79
C VAL A 112 50.16 39.06 -47.57
N VAL A 113 50.86 39.68 -46.60
CA VAL A 113 52.25 39.36 -46.28
C VAL A 113 52.40 37.91 -45.83
N ILE A 114 51.56 37.44 -44.92
CA ILE A 114 51.64 36.04 -44.46
C ILE A 114 51.26 35.06 -45.56
N TYR A 115 50.23 35.36 -46.36
CA TYR A 115 49.89 34.53 -47.51
C TYR A 115 51.06 34.38 -48.49
N ALA A 116 51.70 35.51 -48.85
CA ALA A 116 52.85 35.50 -49.74
C ALA A 116 54.05 34.73 -49.15
N THR A 117 54.28 34.86 -47.84
CA THR A 117 55.35 34.15 -47.13
C THR A 117 55.13 32.64 -47.16
N VAL A 118 53.93 32.17 -46.79
CA VAL A 118 53.58 30.75 -46.77
C VAL A 118 53.51 30.16 -48.18
N LEU A 119 53.04 30.94 -49.16
CA LEU A 119 53.06 30.51 -50.56
C LEU A 119 54.49 30.30 -51.08
N ASN A 120 55.42 31.20 -50.76
CA ASN A 120 56.82 31.07 -51.15
C ASN A 120 57.48 29.86 -50.48
N GLU A 121 57.21 29.62 -49.19
CA GLU A 121 57.67 28.42 -48.47
C GLU A 121 57.13 27.13 -49.09
N SER A 122 55.83 27.09 -49.41
CA SER A 122 55.19 25.96 -50.08
C SER A 122 55.82 25.67 -51.46
N ILE A 123 56.13 26.71 -52.23
CA ILE A 123 56.80 26.57 -53.54
C ILE A 123 58.22 26.02 -53.36
N ARG A 124 58.98 26.51 -52.37
CA ARG A 124 60.34 26.01 -52.05
C ARG A 124 60.33 24.55 -51.61
N ALA A 125 59.28 24.11 -50.92
CA ALA A 125 59.09 22.73 -50.49
C ALA A 125 58.67 21.76 -51.62
N GLY A 126 58.58 22.22 -52.88
CA GLY A 126 58.23 21.39 -54.03
C GLY A 126 56.74 21.02 -54.13
N ASN A 127 55.87 21.66 -53.33
CA ASN A 127 54.43 21.41 -53.38
C ASN A 127 53.80 22.09 -54.60
N THR A 128 53.03 21.33 -55.38
CA THR A 128 52.31 21.82 -56.57
C THR A 128 51.21 22.82 -56.19
N ARG A 129 51.04 23.86 -57.02
CA ARG A 129 50.18 25.06 -56.84
C ARG A 129 48.68 24.82 -56.55
N HIS A 130 48.22 23.57 -56.43
CA HIS A 130 46.78 23.22 -56.43
C HIS A 130 46.23 22.72 -55.09
N ASN A 131 47.05 22.56 -54.05
CA ASN A 131 46.54 22.09 -52.75
C ASN A 131 46.30 23.24 -51.76
N ASN A 132 45.21 23.97 -51.99
CA ASN A 132 44.83 25.15 -51.21
C ASN A 132 44.59 24.85 -49.72
N ILE A 133 44.17 23.62 -49.39
CA ILE A 133 43.90 23.19 -48.01
C ILE A 133 45.21 23.08 -47.22
N LYS A 134 46.24 22.43 -47.80
CA LYS A 134 47.56 22.33 -47.15
C LYS A 134 48.23 23.71 -47.01
N LEU A 135 48.02 24.59 -47.99
CA LEU A 135 48.51 25.96 -47.91
C LEU A 135 47.82 26.74 -46.77
N ALA A 136 46.50 26.62 -46.64
CA ALA A 136 45.75 27.26 -45.56
C ALA A 136 46.15 26.73 -44.17
N GLN A 137 46.32 25.41 -44.02
CA GLN A 137 46.78 24.80 -42.77
C GLN A 137 48.21 25.23 -42.39
N SER A 138 49.04 25.58 -43.37
CA SER A 138 50.40 26.08 -43.12
C SER A 138 50.42 27.51 -42.56
N LEU A 139 49.28 28.21 -42.55
CA LEU A 139 49.13 29.52 -41.90
C LEU A 139 48.89 29.40 -40.39
N TRP A 140 48.41 28.24 -39.92
CA TRP A 140 47.96 28.05 -38.53
C TRP A 140 49.13 27.90 -37.56
N ASN A 141 48.86 28.22 -36.29
CA ASN A 141 49.78 28.12 -35.16
C ASN A 141 51.14 28.79 -35.39
N ARG A 142 51.11 30.03 -35.88
CA ARG A 142 52.32 30.77 -36.27
C ARG A 142 52.32 32.19 -35.74
N THR A 143 53.54 32.68 -35.49
CA THR A 143 53.81 34.07 -35.11
C THR A 143 54.67 34.72 -36.18
N PHE A 144 54.35 35.94 -36.59
CA PHE A 144 55.17 36.72 -37.51
C PHE A 144 55.14 38.22 -37.18
N PRO A 145 56.19 38.98 -37.51
CA PRO A 145 56.17 40.43 -37.37
C PRO A 145 55.28 41.05 -38.45
N GLY A 146 54.13 41.61 -38.06
CA GLY A 146 53.24 42.36 -38.94
C GLY A 146 53.38 43.87 -38.75
N LEU A 147 52.76 44.62 -39.64
CA LEU A 147 52.71 46.08 -39.60
C LEU A 147 51.94 46.59 -38.37
N SER A 148 50.88 45.88 -37.99
CA SER A 148 50.06 46.21 -36.81
C SER A 148 50.65 45.71 -35.48
N GLY A 149 51.90 45.25 -35.49
CA GLY A 149 52.59 44.61 -34.37
C GLY A 149 52.86 43.13 -34.64
N THR A 150 53.35 42.41 -33.64
CA THR A 150 53.54 40.96 -33.76
C THR A 150 52.17 40.27 -33.90
N VAL A 151 51.98 39.55 -35.00
CA VAL A 151 50.73 38.85 -35.31
C VAL A 151 50.85 37.40 -34.87
N TYR A 152 49.81 36.94 -34.17
CA TYR A 152 49.70 35.57 -33.68
C TYR A 152 48.48 34.92 -34.32
N ILE A 153 48.69 33.79 -34.99
CA ILE A 153 47.63 32.94 -35.53
C ILE A 153 47.62 31.67 -34.70
N ASP A 154 46.47 31.33 -34.14
CA ASP A 154 46.31 30.14 -33.30
C ASP A 154 46.19 28.85 -34.13
N GLU A 155 46.02 27.74 -33.44
CA GLU A 155 45.88 26.41 -34.04
C GLU A 155 44.66 26.23 -34.94
N ASN A 156 43.63 27.07 -34.79
CA ASN A 156 42.41 27.05 -35.61
C ASN A 156 42.54 27.97 -36.83
N GLY A 157 43.62 28.73 -36.93
CA GLY A 157 43.83 29.72 -37.99
C GLY A 157 43.27 31.09 -37.68
N ASP A 158 42.85 31.33 -36.44
CA ASP A 158 42.30 32.62 -36.02
C ASP A 158 43.42 33.55 -35.55
N ARG A 159 43.34 34.81 -35.97
CA ARG A 159 44.26 35.84 -35.51
C ARG A 159 43.88 36.27 -34.09
N LEU A 160 44.80 36.11 -33.14
CA LEU A 160 44.65 36.67 -31.80
C LEU A 160 44.93 38.18 -31.86
N ILE A 161 43.90 38.98 -31.52
CA ILE A 161 43.91 40.44 -31.61
C ILE A 161 43.89 41.04 -30.20
N ASP A 162 44.63 42.13 -30.03
CA ASP A 162 44.60 42.95 -28.82
C ASP A 162 43.46 43.98 -28.89
N TYR A 163 42.75 44.14 -27.79
CA TYR A 163 41.62 45.06 -27.67
C TYR A 163 41.87 46.12 -26.60
N SER A 164 41.25 47.28 -26.75
CA SER A 164 41.23 48.35 -25.77
C SER A 164 39.79 48.54 -25.29
N LEU A 165 39.62 48.64 -23.98
CA LEU A 165 38.36 49.00 -23.35
C LEU A 165 38.34 50.51 -23.14
N LEU A 166 37.32 51.17 -23.67
CA LEU A 166 37.06 52.58 -23.51
C LEU A 166 35.90 52.78 -22.56
N ASP A 167 36.05 53.76 -21.68
CA ASP A 167 35.03 54.22 -20.74
C ASP A 167 34.92 55.74 -20.83
N MET A 168 33.73 56.27 -20.57
CA MET A 168 33.50 57.70 -20.65
C MET A 168 33.97 58.38 -19.36
N ASN A 169 34.84 59.37 -19.50
CA ASN A 169 35.18 60.26 -18.40
C ASN A 169 33.98 61.18 -18.12
N PRO A 170 33.34 61.12 -16.94
CA PRO A 170 32.10 61.85 -16.66
C PRO A 170 32.29 63.38 -16.62
N GLU A 171 33.49 63.86 -16.31
CA GLU A 171 33.79 65.30 -16.25
C GLU A 171 33.98 65.90 -17.65
N THR A 172 34.64 65.17 -18.55
CA THR A 172 34.97 65.67 -19.89
C THR A 172 33.99 65.24 -20.96
N GLY A 173 33.17 64.21 -20.68
CA GLY A 173 32.27 63.55 -21.61
C GLY A 173 32.99 62.82 -22.76
N LYS A 174 34.30 62.57 -22.65
CA LYS A 174 35.09 61.89 -23.66
C LYS A 174 35.33 60.42 -23.30
N PHE A 175 35.25 59.55 -24.29
CA PHE A 175 35.65 58.15 -24.14
C PHE A 175 37.18 58.03 -24.18
N GLU A 176 37.76 57.41 -23.16
CA GLU A 176 39.19 57.24 -23.00
C GLU A 176 39.53 55.76 -22.79
N VAL A 177 40.72 55.33 -23.23
CA VAL A 177 41.17 53.96 -22.99
C VAL A 177 41.50 53.79 -21.50
N VAL A 178 40.77 52.91 -20.83
CA VAL A 178 40.93 52.59 -19.41
C VAL A 178 41.66 51.27 -19.18
N ALA A 179 41.61 50.36 -20.15
CA ALA A 179 42.32 49.10 -20.09
C ALA A 179 42.63 48.52 -21.46
N ASN A 180 43.60 47.61 -21.51
CA ASN A 180 43.96 46.83 -22.70
C ASN A 180 43.88 45.34 -22.39
N TYR A 181 43.41 44.57 -23.35
CA TYR A 181 43.41 43.11 -23.33
C TYR A 181 44.42 42.60 -24.35
N ILE A 182 45.44 41.89 -23.87
CA ILE A 182 46.47 41.27 -24.70
C ILE A 182 45.96 39.89 -25.12
N GLY A 183 45.58 39.74 -26.39
CA GLY A 183 44.86 38.58 -26.91
C GLY A 183 45.64 37.28 -26.80
N ARG A 184 46.96 37.32 -27.06
CA ARG A 184 47.84 36.14 -26.96
C ARG A 184 47.98 35.62 -25.53
N GLU A 185 48.25 36.53 -24.60
CA GLU A 185 48.51 36.20 -23.20
C GLU A 185 47.20 36.03 -22.40
N LYS A 186 46.06 36.38 -23.02
CA LYS A 186 44.74 36.48 -22.38
C LYS A 186 44.78 37.34 -21.12
N ARG A 187 45.60 38.40 -21.14
CA ARG A 187 45.88 39.25 -19.97
C ARG A 187 45.17 40.59 -20.09
N TYR A 188 44.53 40.98 -18.98
CA TYR A 188 44.00 42.33 -18.79
C TYR A 188 45.07 43.24 -18.18
N GLU A 189 45.24 44.43 -18.76
CA GLU A 189 46.19 45.46 -18.34
C GLU A 189 45.45 46.79 -18.17
N ALA A 190 45.28 47.24 -16.93
CA ALA A 190 44.73 48.56 -16.65
C ALA A 190 45.70 49.66 -17.10
N VAL A 191 45.18 50.75 -17.67
CA VAL A 191 46.00 51.92 -18.03
C VAL A 191 46.34 52.70 -16.75
N PRO A 192 47.63 52.93 -16.45
CA PRO A 192 48.02 53.66 -15.24
C PRO A 192 47.39 55.05 -15.17
N GLY A 193 46.79 55.39 -14.03
CA GLY A 193 46.14 56.69 -13.81
C GLY A 193 44.74 56.84 -14.41
N LYS A 194 44.19 55.80 -15.05
CA LYS A 194 42.81 55.75 -15.53
C LYS A 194 42.02 54.72 -14.72
N VAL A 195 40.76 55.02 -14.42
CA VAL A 195 39.87 54.16 -13.63
C VAL A 195 38.59 53.94 -14.42
N ILE A 196 38.01 52.75 -14.28
CA ILE A 196 36.70 52.43 -14.85
C ILE A 196 35.62 53.03 -13.94
N HIS A 197 34.72 53.83 -14.51
CA HIS A 197 33.59 54.42 -13.80
C HIS A 197 32.40 53.46 -13.86
N TRP A 198 32.21 52.70 -12.79
CA TRP A 198 31.06 51.80 -12.70
C TRP A 198 29.78 52.57 -12.33
N PRO A 199 28.65 52.31 -13.00
CA PRO A 199 27.39 52.96 -12.70
C PRO A 199 26.89 52.54 -11.30
N GLY A 200 26.27 53.46 -10.55
CA GLY A 200 25.70 53.19 -9.22
C GLY A 200 26.57 53.52 -8.01
N GLY A 201 27.77 54.09 -8.19
CA GLY A 201 28.55 54.71 -7.10
C GLY A 201 29.20 53.76 -6.07
N ASN A 202 29.01 52.44 -6.20
CA ASN A 202 29.53 51.43 -5.27
C ASN A 202 30.99 51.03 -5.50
N GLY A 203 31.70 51.69 -6.42
CA GLY A 203 33.14 51.53 -6.64
C GLY A 203 33.58 50.24 -7.35
N GLY A 204 32.65 49.44 -7.89
CA GLY A 204 32.94 48.17 -8.56
C GLY A 204 31.85 47.74 -9.56
N PRO A 205 32.10 46.70 -10.37
CA PRO A 205 31.18 46.26 -11.41
C PRO A 205 29.84 45.76 -10.86
N PRO A 206 28.73 45.89 -11.62
CA PRO A 206 27.46 45.27 -11.25
C PRO A 206 27.58 43.74 -11.22
N LYS A 207 26.64 43.09 -10.54
CA LYS A 207 26.58 41.62 -10.49
C LYS A 207 26.24 41.05 -11.87
N ASP A 208 26.80 39.87 -12.17
CA ASP A 208 26.54 39.11 -13.41
C ASP A 208 25.04 38.79 -13.63
N THR A 209 24.26 38.76 -12.54
CA THR A 209 22.80 38.68 -12.61
C THR A 209 22.21 39.65 -11.59
N PRO A 210 21.21 40.48 -11.98
CA PRO A 210 20.49 41.32 -11.03
C PRO A 210 19.88 40.47 -9.92
N ILE A 211 19.75 41.02 -8.71
CA ILE A 211 19.29 40.27 -7.52
C ILE A 211 17.91 39.63 -7.75
N CYS A 212 17.07 40.26 -8.58
CA CYS A 212 15.73 39.77 -8.93
C CYS A 212 15.63 39.01 -10.26
N GLY A 213 16.75 38.72 -10.93
CA GLY A 213 16.75 38.16 -12.28
C GLY A 213 16.39 39.21 -13.35
N PHE A 214 16.78 38.97 -14.61
CA PHE A 214 16.56 39.92 -15.71
C PHE A 214 15.06 40.14 -16.04
N ASP A 215 14.21 39.19 -15.71
CA ASP A 215 12.75 39.19 -15.90
C ASP A 215 11.96 39.44 -14.60
N LYS A 216 12.66 39.82 -13.51
CA LYS A 216 12.10 39.94 -12.15
C LYS A 216 11.50 38.65 -11.59
N ALA A 217 11.73 37.48 -12.18
CA ALA A 217 11.15 36.22 -11.72
C ALA A 217 11.63 35.78 -10.33
N LEU A 218 12.79 36.29 -9.88
CA LEU A 218 13.37 35.96 -8.57
C LEU A 218 13.00 36.99 -7.48
N CYS A 219 12.31 38.07 -7.84
CA CYS A 219 11.79 39.06 -6.88
C CYS A 219 10.52 38.50 -6.20
N PRO A 220 10.41 38.54 -4.86
CA PRO A 220 9.15 38.22 -4.19
C PRO A 220 8.08 39.24 -4.58
N GLN A 221 6.97 38.77 -5.17
CA GLN A 221 5.89 39.64 -5.68
C GLN A 221 5.22 40.45 -4.55
N GLU A 222 5.20 41.78 -4.69
CA GLU A 222 4.31 42.64 -3.92
C GLU A 222 2.88 42.50 -4.44
N ALA A 223 1.99 42.02 -3.56
CA ALA A 223 0.61 41.71 -3.86
C ALA A 223 -0.24 42.97 -4.06
N THR A 224 -0.82 43.13 -5.25
CA THR A 224 -2.14 43.75 -5.42
C THR A 224 -3.03 42.74 -6.16
N MET A 225 -4.00 42.19 -5.43
CA MET A 225 -4.79 41.02 -5.86
C MET A 225 -5.98 41.45 -6.74
N PRO A 226 -6.08 40.98 -8.00
CA PRO A 226 -7.27 41.19 -8.83
C PRO A 226 -8.49 40.37 -8.32
N GLU A 227 -9.70 40.93 -8.43
CA GLU A 227 -10.95 40.44 -7.81
C GLU A 227 -11.30 38.96 -8.08
N TYR A 228 -10.86 38.40 -9.21
CA TYR A 228 -11.09 36.98 -9.54
C TYR A 228 -10.32 36.02 -8.62
N ILE A 229 -9.23 36.46 -7.99
CA ILE A 229 -8.46 35.62 -7.06
C ILE A 229 -9.19 35.48 -5.72
N ILE A 230 -9.95 36.49 -5.27
CA ILE A 230 -10.79 36.37 -4.06
C ILE A 230 -11.87 35.31 -4.28
N VAL A 231 -12.52 35.30 -5.44
CA VAL A 231 -13.53 34.28 -5.79
C VAL A 231 -12.90 32.89 -5.84
N MET A 232 -11.70 32.75 -6.42
CA MET A 232 -11.00 31.45 -6.48
C MET A 232 -10.49 30.97 -5.11
N ILE A 233 -10.10 31.88 -4.21
CA ILE A 233 -9.72 31.54 -2.83
C ILE A 233 -10.97 31.17 -2.01
N VAL A 234 -12.09 31.87 -2.18
CA VAL A 234 -13.34 31.52 -1.51
C VAL A 234 -13.86 30.18 -2.03
N LEU A 235 -13.85 29.95 -3.35
CA LEU A 235 -14.28 28.68 -3.92
C LEU A 235 -13.33 27.52 -3.55
N GLY A 236 -12.02 27.78 -3.55
CA GLY A 236 -11.00 26.83 -3.15
C GLY A 236 -11.05 26.48 -1.66
N SER A 237 -11.27 27.48 -0.79
CA SER A 237 -11.47 27.26 0.66
C SER A 237 -12.79 26.56 0.95
N LEU A 238 -13.87 26.87 0.21
CA LEU A 238 -15.12 26.14 0.31
C LEU A 238 -14.95 24.68 -0.13
N LEU A 239 -14.20 24.44 -1.19
CA LEU A 239 -13.92 23.09 -1.70
C LEU A 239 -13.05 22.30 -0.71
N ILE A 240 -12.05 22.92 -0.09
CA ILE A 240 -11.24 22.31 0.98
C ILE A 240 -12.11 22.03 2.22
N MET A 241 -12.96 22.96 2.64
CA MET A 241 -13.89 22.77 3.76
C MET A 241 -14.86 21.62 3.49
N VAL A 242 -15.39 21.51 2.26
CA VAL A 242 -16.22 20.40 1.82
C VAL A 242 -15.42 19.10 1.80
N LEU A 243 -14.17 19.09 1.33
CA LEU A 243 -13.32 17.91 1.32
C LEU A 243 -12.97 17.43 2.72
N VAL A 244 -12.69 18.36 3.64
CA VAL A 244 -12.47 18.08 5.07
C VAL A 244 -13.75 17.57 5.72
N ALA A 245 -14.90 18.18 5.45
CA ALA A 245 -16.19 17.70 5.92
C ALA A 245 -16.51 16.31 5.37
N ILE A 246 -16.27 16.05 4.08
CA ILE A 246 -16.41 14.72 3.45
C ILE A 246 -15.44 13.73 4.09
N LEU A 247 -14.20 14.11 4.42
CA LEU A 247 -13.27 13.25 5.14
C LEU A 247 -13.73 12.96 6.56
N PHE A 248 -14.27 13.94 7.28
CA PHE A 248 -14.85 13.73 8.61
C PHE A 248 -16.10 12.88 8.55
N ILE A 249 -16.99 13.11 7.58
CA ILE A 249 -18.19 12.30 7.34
C ILE A 249 -17.78 10.89 6.92
N TYR A 250 -16.82 10.72 6.02
CA TYR A 250 -16.30 9.43 5.60
C TYR A 250 -15.65 8.69 6.76
N ARG A 251 -14.84 9.38 7.58
CA ARG A 251 -14.26 8.80 8.79
C ARG A 251 -15.35 8.44 9.80
N HIS A 252 -16.37 9.27 9.95
CA HIS A 252 -17.53 9.00 10.80
C HIS A 252 -18.30 7.77 10.31
N MET A 253 -18.69 7.75 9.04
CA MET A 253 -19.36 6.63 8.38
C MET A 253 -18.53 5.35 8.42
N ARG A 254 -17.19 5.42 8.24
CA ARG A 254 -16.29 4.27 8.35
C ARG A 254 -16.23 3.75 9.78
N MET A 255 -16.14 4.65 10.77
CA MET A 255 -16.19 4.28 12.18
C MET A 255 -17.55 3.65 12.54
N GLU A 256 -18.66 4.18 12.03
CA GLU A 256 -19.99 3.60 12.22
C GLU A 256 -20.12 2.24 11.51
N ALA A 257 -19.62 2.11 10.28
CA ALA A 257 -19.61 0.85 9.54
C ALA A 257 -18.76 -0.22 10.27
N GLU A 258 -17.62 0.16 10.86
CA GLU A 258 -16.82 -0.75 11.68
C GLU A 258 -17.52 -1.16 12.97
N LEU A 259 -18.21 -0.23 13.65
CA LEU A 259 -19.02 -0.54 14.83
C LEU A 259 -20.18 -1.49 14.50
N MET A 260 -20.75 -1.37 13.29
CA MET A 260 -21.85 -2.22 12.80
C MET A 260 -21.42 -3.60 12.34
N LYS A 261 -20.11 -3.85 12.10
CA LYS A 261 -19.63 -5.16 11.64
C LYS A 261 -19.82 -6.31 12.66
N MET A 262 -20.19 -6.03 13.92
CA MET A 262 -20.54 -7.02 14.96
C MET A 262 -19.62 -8.26 15.05
N ASN A 263 -18.34 -8.14 14.66
CA ASN A 263 -17.36 -9.23 14.61
C ASN A 263 -16.94 -9.77 16.00
N TRP A 264 -17.61 -9.32 17.05
CA TRP A 264 -17.45 -9.78 18.43
C TRP A 264 -18.62 -10.67 18.87
N ARG A 265 -19.74 -10.65 18.14
CA ARG A 265 -20.91 -11.46 18.45
C ARG A 265 -20.63 -12.90 18.02
N VAL A 266 -20.76 -13.81 18.96
CA VAL A 266 -20.63 -15.26 18.73
C VAL A 266 -21.99 -15.88 18.94
N LYS A 267 -22.44 -16.71 18.01
CA LYS A 267 -23.70 -17.45 18.17
C LYS A 267 -23.49 -18.59 19.16
N TRP A 268 -24.51 -18.87 19.97
CA TRP A 268 -24.44 -19.98 20.93
C TRP A 268 -24.14 -21.33 20.26
N ASP A 269 -24.70 -21.57 19.09
CA ASP A 269 -24.53 -22.83 18.34
C ASP A 269 -23.09 -23.05 17.83
N ASP A 270 -22.30 -21.98 17.71
CA ASP A 270 -20.88 -22.07 17.32
C ASP A 270 -19.98 -22.55 18.48
N LEU A 271 -20.52 -22.62 19.71
CA LEU A 271 -19.81 -23.05 20.91
C LEU A 271 -20.00 -24.54 21.15
N VAL A 272 -18.91 -25.31 21.02
CA VAL A 272 -18.93 -26.74 21.31
C VAL A 272 -18.52 -26.96 22.77
N PHE A 273 -19.48 -27.34 23.61
CA PHE A 273 -19.25 -27.67 25.02
C PHE A 273 -18.89 -29.16 25.17
N HIS A 274 -17.93 -29.47 26.04
CA HIS A 274 -17.74 -30.85 26.48
C HIS A 274 -18.87 -31.28 27.41
N THR A 275 -19.90 -31.94 26.89
CA THR A 275 -20.94 -32.57 27.71
C THR A 275 -20.40 -33.83 28.37
N LYS A 276 -20.29 -33.81 29.70
CA LYS A 276 -20.36 -35.01 30.54
C LYS A 276 -21.82 -35.22 30.90
N THR A 277 -22.49 -36.19 30.28
CA THR A 277 -23.79 -36.66 30.76
C THR A 277 -23.58 -37.52 32.00
N LEU A 278 -23.96 -36.97 33.16
CA LEU A 278 -24.47 -37.74 34.30
C LEU A 278 -25.97 -37.96 34.00
N ASP A 279 -26.39 -39.17 33.64
CA ASP A 279 -27.40 -39.95 34.39
C ASP A 279 -27.89 -41.21 33.65
N ARG A 280 -28.12 -42.24 34.49
CA ARG A 280 -29.12 -43.33 34.51
C ARG A 280 -29.57 -44.07 33.24
N GLN A 281 -29.57 -45.39 33.42
CA GLN A 281 -30.29 -46.42 32.68
C GLN A 281 -31.74 -46.02 32.38
N ASP A 282 -32.14 -46.02 31.10
CA ASP A 282 -33.09 -47.00 30.58
C ASP A 282 -33.26 -46.87 29.05
N SER A 283 -33.77 -47.93 28.48
CA SER A 283 -33.69 -48.35 27.09
C SER A 283 -34.69 -47.69 26.13
N HIS A 284 -34.26 -47.55 24.87
CA HIS A 284 -34.94 -47.92 23.62
C HIS A 284 -34.88 -46.88 22.48
N TYR A 285 -34.32 -47.35 21.35
CA TYR A 285 -34.49 -46.92 19.97
C TYR A 285 -34.29 -45.44 19.60
N PHE A 286 -33.08 -45.09 19.16
CA PHE A 286 -32.93 -44.37 17.88
C PHE A 286 -31.56 -44.65 17.24
N THR A 287 -31.63 -45.18 16.03
CA THR A 287 -30.50 -45.62 15.19
C THR A 287 -29.84 -44.44 14.48
N GLN A 288 -28.50 -44.44 14.54
CA GLN A 288 -27.53 -43.93 13.55
C GLN A 288 -27.81 -42.59 12.84
N ARG A 289 -27.04 -41.56 13.25
CA ARG A 289 -26.22 -40.69 12.36
C ARG A 289 -25.46 -39.65 13.19
N LYS A 290 -24.28 -40.01 13.72
CA LYS A 290 -23.22 -39.04 14.08
C LYS A 290 -21.83 -39.70 13.94
N SER A 291 -21.21 -39.48 12.79
CA SER A 291 -19.79 -39.69 12.50
C SER A 291 -19.51 -38.75 11.32
N SER A 292 -18.95 -37.57 11.53
CA SER A 292 -17.51 -37.37 11.53
C SER A 292 -17.19 -35.92 11.93
N LEU A 293 -16.93 -35.67 13.22
CA LEU A 293 -16.31 -34.43 13.70
C LEU A 293 -15.21 -34.71 14.73
N ILE A 294 -14.76 -35.97 14.86
CA ILE A 294 -13.81 -36.42 15.89
C ILE A 294 -12.50 -36.90 15.25
N SER A 295 -12.00 -36.22 14.22
CA SER A 295 -10.65 -36.48 13.68
C SER A 295 -9.75 -35.25 13.64
N CYS A 296 -10.11 -34.17 14.32
CA CYS A 296 -9.33 -32.93 14.42
C CYS A 296 -8.67 -32.74 15.80
N VAL A 297 -8.17 -33.81 16.42
CA VAL A 297 -7.34 -33.69 17.62
C VAL A 297 -6.10 -34.56 17.45
N SER A 298 -4.99 -33.93 17.10
CA SER A 298 -3.67 -34.46 17.44
C SER A 298 -3.60 -34.55 18.97
N ASN A 299 -3.24 -35.72 19.48
CA ASN A 299 -3.08 -36.05 20.90
C ASN A 299 -1.98 -35.25 21.63
N GLU A 300 -1.57 -34.09 21.13
CA GLU A 300 -0.31 -33.43 21.51
C GLU A 300 -0.47 -32.02 22.12
N THR A 301 -1.69 -31.48 22.23
CA THR A 301 -1.95 -30.31 23.11
C THR A 301 -2.22 -30.70 24.57
N LEU A 302 -2.03 -31.98 24.89
CA LEU A 302 -1.92 -32.48 26.25
C LEU A 302 -0.44 -32.44 26.66
N PRO A 303 -0.02 -31.66 27.67
CA PRO A 303 1.32 -31.85 28.23
C PRO A 303 1.39 -33.25 28.82
N VAL A 304 2.22 -34.10 28.21
CA VAL A 304 2.54 -35.45 28.67
C VAL A 304 3.47 -35.34 29.88
N HIS A 305 2.90 -35.39 31.09
CA HIS A 305 3.41 -36.17 32.22
C HIS A 305 2.45 -36.11 33.41
N GLU A 306 1.62 -37.15 33.57
CA GLU A 306 1.49 -37.90 34.83
C GLU A 306 0.72 -39.20 34.54
N LYS A 307 1.42 -40.33 34.55
CA LYS A 307 0.81 -41.66 34.63
C LYS A 307 0.21 -41.83 36.02
N SER A 308 -0.99 -41.32 36.23
CA SER A 308 -1.91 -41.77 37.29
C SER A 308 -3.28 -41.21 36.99
N GLY A 309 -4.33 -42.03 37.08
CA GLY A 309 -5.71 -41.68 36.75
C GLY A 309 -6.34 -40.60 37.64
N LYS A 310 -5.80 -39.39 37.67
CA LYS A 310 -6.36 -38.22 38.35
C LYS A 310 -6.92 -37.24 37.32
N LYS A 311 -8.22 -36.97 37.48
CA LYS A 311 -9.06 -36.08 36.68
C LYS A 311 -8.39 -34.71 36.48
N LYS A 312 -8.32 -34.22 35.24
CA LYS A 312 -7.91 -32.83 34.93
C LYS A 312 -8.93 -31.86 35.56
N GLN A 313 -8.48 -30.97 36.44
CA GLN A 313 -9.33 -29.97 37.10
C GLN A 313 -9.60 -28.82 36.12
N LEU A 314 -10.87 -28.60 35.78
CA LEU A 314 -11.34 -27.45 35.01
C LEU A 314 -11.78 -26.38 36.02
N PHE A 315 -11.18 -25.19 35.95
CA PHE A 315 -11.41 -24.10 36.93
C PHE A 315 -12.62 -23.22 36.58
N THR A 316 -13.08 -23.26 35.33
CA THR A 316 -14.28 -22.53 34.88
C THR A 316 -14.98 -23.27 33.74
N LYS A 317 -16.16 -22.80 33.34
CA LYS A 317 -16.89 -23.33 32.19
C LYS A 317 -16.11 -23.02 30.91
N THR A 318 -15.85 -24.04 30.10
CA THR A 318 -15.08 -23.92 28.85
C THR A 318 -15.87 -24.41 27.65
N ALA A 319 -15.55 -23.87 26.47
CA ALA A 319 -16.08 -24.30 25.19
C ALA A 319 -15.00 -24.20 24.11
N PHE A 320 -15.20 -24.87 22.98
CA PHE A 320 -14.41 -24.65 21.77
C PHE A 320 -15.12 -23.69 20.83
N TYR A 321 -14.38 -22.70 20.34
CA TYR A 321 -14.81 -21.77 19.29
C TYR A 321 -13.70 -21.65 18.26
N LYS A 322 -13.99 -21.98 16.98
CA LYS A 322 -12.99 -22.00 15.89
C LYS A 322 -11.71 -22.78 16.25
N CYS A 323 -11.88 -23.95 16.87
CA CYS A 323 -10.79 -24.82 17.36
C CYS A 323 -9.94 -24.25 18.53
N LEU A 324 -10.29 -23.10 19.10
CA LEU A 324 -9.64 -22.55 20.29
C LEU A 324 -10.45 -22.89 21.55
N LEU A 325 -9.77 -23.36 22.61
CA LEU A 325 -10.36 -23.54 23.93
C LEU A 325 -10.53 -22.18 24.61
N ILE A 326 -11.76 -21.81 24.94
CA ILE A 326 -12.12 -20.52 25.51
C ILE A 326 -12.85 -20.65 26.85
N ALA A 327 -12.76 -19.62 27.68
CA ALA A 327 -13.50 -19.49 28.92
C ALA A 327 -14.87 -18.86 28.65
N VAL A 328 -15.93 -19.48 29.17
CA VAL A 328 -17.33 -19.06 29.00
C VAL A 328 -17.85 -18.51 30.32
N LYS A 329 -18.01 -17.19 30.40
CA LYS A 329 -18.50 -16.51 31.60
C LYS A 329 -19.98 -16.14 31.43
N PRO A 330 -20.91 -16.85 32.07
CA PRO A 330 -22.35 -16.57 31.92
C PRO A 330 -22.70 -15.18 32.45
N LEU A 331 -23.68 -14.53 31.82
CA LEU A 331 -24.26 -13.27 32.26
C LEU A 331 -25.65 -13.53 32.85
N ASN A 332 -25.96 -12.85 33.95
CA ASN A 332 -27.28 -12.90 34.61
C ASN A 332 -28.32 -11.99 33.92
N LYS A 333 -28.21 -11.80 32.61
CA LYS A 333 -29.17 -11.03 31.81
C LYS A 333 -29.76 -11.93 30.73
N THR A 334 -31.09 -11.96 30.66
CA THR A 334 -31.82 -12.72 29.64
C THR A 334 -31.99 -11.94 28.35
N ASN A 335 -32.10 -10.61 28.43
CA ASN A 335 -32.24 -9.71 27.28
C ASN A 335 -31.21 -8.58 27.34
N ILE A 336 -30.29 -8.55 26.38
CA ILE A 336 -29.27 -7.51 26.26
C ILE A 336 -29.56 -6.69 25.01
N HIS A 337 -29.99 -5.44 25.20
CA HIS A 337 -30.17 -4.50 24.09
C HIS A 337 -28.82 -3.94 23.64
N ILE A 338 -28.49 -4.11 22.36
CA ILE A 338 -27.29 -3.54 21.77
C ILE A 338 -27.50 -2.03 21.57
N ASN A 339 -26.77 -1.22 22.33
CA ASN A 339 -26.75 0.23 22.18
C ASN A 339 -25.35 0.73 21.74
N LYS A 340 -25.26 1.99 21.31
CA LYS A 340 -24.01 2.58 20.82
C LYS A 340 -22.91 2.61 21.89
N THR A 341 -23.27 2.83 23.16
CA THR A 341 -22.32 2.84 24.29
C THR A 341 -21.69 1.46 24.52
N LEU A 342 -22.48 0.39 24.46
CA LEU A 342 -22.00 -0.98 24.56
C LEU A 342 -21.05 -1.34 23.40
N LEU A 343 -21.40 -0.97 22.16
CA LEU A 343 -20.54 -1.23 21.00
C LEU A 343 -19.16 -0.54 21.13
N ILE A 344 -19.12 0.68 21.69
CA ILE A 344 -17.87 1.39 21.96
C ILE A 344 -17.06 0.66 23.04
N GLU A 345 -17.68 0.20 24.14
CA GLU A 345 -16.99 -0.56 25.19
C GLU A 345 -16.41 -1.87 24.67
N VAL A 346 -17.19 -2.63 23.89
CA VAL A 346 -16.74 -3.88 23.28
C VAL A 346 -15.60 -3.64 22.30
N LYS A 347 -15.67 -2.58 21.47
CA LYS A 347 -14.57 -2.22 20.56
C LYS A 347 -13.29 -1.91 21.34
N ARG A 348 -13.38 -1.05 22.37
CA ARG A 348 -12.22 -0.69 23.22
C ARG A 348 -11.53 -1.91 23.81
N ILE A 349 -12.29 -2.90 24.28
CA ILE A 349 -11.74 -4.09 24.93
C ILE A 349 -11.22 -5.10 23.91
N LYS A 350 -11.87 -5.21 22.75
CA LYS A 350 -11.42 -6.07 21.65
C LYS A 350 -10.07 -5.62 21.07
N ASP A 351 -9.83 -4.31 21.07
CA ASP A 351 -8.60 -3.71 20.53
C ASP A 351 -7.42 -3.76 21.54
N LEU A 352 -7.66 -4.18 22.78
CA LEU A 352 -6.59 -4.36 23.76
C LEU A 352 -5.77 -5.63 23.48
N GLN A 353 -4.46 -5.46 23.42
CA GLN A 353 -3.51 -6.54 23.25
C GLN A 353 -2.30 -6.31 24.14
N ASN A 354 -2.13 -7.19 25.12
CA ASN A 354 -0.98 -7.21 26.03
C ASN A 354 -0.84 -8.60 26.66
N ASP A 355 0.39 -9.03 26.93
CA ASP A 355 0.67 -10.36 27.48
C ASP A 355 0.13 -10.57 28.89
N HIS A 356 -0.07 -9.49 29.66
CA HIS A 356 -0.58 -9.51 31.04
C HIS A 356 -2.06 -9.13 31.14
N ILE A 357 -2.79 -9.12 30.02
CA ILE A 357 -4.23 -8.84 29.96
C ILE A 357 -4.93 -9.97 29.22
N VAL A 358 -6.05 -10.44 29.76
CA VAL A 358 -6.82 -11.52 29.13
C VAL A 358 -7.47 -11.02 27.85
N ARG A 359 -7.19 -11.71 26.74
CA ARG A 359 -7.77 -11.42 25.43
C ARG A 359 -9.27 -11.68 25.40
N PHE A 360 -10.02 -10.66 24.98
CA PHE A 360 -11.45 -10.78 24.70
C PHE A 360 -11.67 -11.41 23.31
N ILE A 361 -12.46 -12.48 23.27
CA ILE A 361 -12.75 -13.22 22.03
C ILE A 361 -14.09 -12.75 21.46
N GLY A 362 -15.09 -12.58 22.32
CA GLY A 362 -16.43 -12.16 21.91
C GLY A 362 -17.46 -12.25 23.03
N ALA A 363 -18.72 -12.10 22.68
CA ALA A 363 -19.84 -12.33 23.58
C ALA A 363 -21.00 -12.99 22.82
N CYS A 364 -21.67 -13.91 23.50
CA CYS A 364 -22.97 -14.43 23.10
C CYS A 364 -24.05 -13.60 23.79
N ILE A 365 -25.00 -13.11 23.02
CA ILE A 365 -26.12 -12.28 23.49
C ILE A 365 -27.48 -12.91 23.12
N ASP A 366 -27.47 -14.17 22.68
CA ASP A 366 -28.66 -14.89 22.25
C ASP A 366 -29.42 -15.40 23.49
N PRO A 367 -30.66 -14.94 23.76
CA PRO A 367 -31.45 -15.46 24.87
C PRO A 367 -31.76 -16.95 24.67
N PRO A 368 -31.71 -17.80 25.72
CA PRO A 368 -31.44 -17.51 27.14
C PRO A 368 -29.96 -17.58 27.53
N HIS A 369 -29.03 -17.73 26.57
CA HIS A 369 -27.63 -18.07 26.81
C HIS A 369 -26.67 -16.89 26.60
N CYS A 370 -26.84 -15.83 27.39
CA CYS A 370 -25.91 -14.69 27.36
C CYS A 370 -24.60 -15.01 28.10
N CYS A 371 -23.46 -14.82 27.45
CA CYS A 371 -22.14 -15.04 28.07
C CYS A 371 -21.01 -14.22 27.42
N ILE A 372 -19.97 -13.95 28.18
CA ILE A 372 -18.72 -13.34 27.73
C ILE A 372 -17.70 -14.45 27.45
N LEU A 373 -16.99 -14.33 26.33
CA LEU A 373 -16.01 -15.29 25.85
C LEU A 373 -14.60 -14.66 25.90
N THR A 374 -13.71 -15.26 26.69
CA THR A 374 -12.31 -14.83 26.80
C THR A 374 -11.37 -16.00 26.55
N GLU A 375 -10.08 -15.72 26.36
CA GLU A 375 -9.07 -16.80 26.39
C GLU A 375 -9.14 -17.60 27.71
N TYR A 376 -8.86 -18.90 27.61
CA TYR A 376 -8.83 -19.79 28.78
C TYR A 376 -7.41 -19.93 29.33
N CYS A 377 -7.24 -19.59 30.61
CA CYS A 377 -6.00 -19.75 31.35
C CYS A 377 -6.04 -21.08 32.14
N PRO A 378 -5.21 -22.08 31.79
CA PRO A 378 -5.38 -23.45 32.27
C PRO A 378 -4.97 -23.68 33.73
N LYS A 379 -4.25 -22.74 34.36
CA LYS A 379 -3.83 -22.86 35.76
C LYS A 379 -4.83 -22.24 36.74
N GLY A 380 -5.96 -21.72 36.23
CA GLY A 380 -7.01 -21.11 37.05
C GLY A 380 -6.68 -19.67 37.45
N SER A 381 -7.34 -19.20 38.49
CA SER A 381 -7.08 -17.89 39.09
C SER A 381 -5.85 -17.93 40.01
N LEU A 382 -5.31 -16.75 40.34
CA LEU A 382 -4.23 -16.63 41.31
C LEU A 382 -4.67 -17.16 42.67
N GLN A 383 -5.95 -16.99 43.05
CA GLN A 383 -6.49 -17.61 44.26
C GLN A 383 -6.35 -19.14 44.23
N ASP A 384 -6.68 -19.80 43.11
CA ASP A 384 -6.54 -21.26 42.95
C ASP A 384 -5.08 -21.71 43.08
N VAL A 385 -4.14 -20.90 42.57
CA VAL A 385 -2.69 -21.16 42.67
C VAL A 385 -2.19 -20.98 44.11
N LEU A 386 -2.65 -19.94 44.81
CA LEU A 386 -2.27 -19.65 46.19
C LEU A 386 -2.82 -20.69 47.17
N GLU A 387 -4.03 -21.20 46.96
CA GLU A 387 -4.66 -22.24 47.80
C GLU A 387 -4.08 -23.65 47.54
N ASN A 388 -3.39 -23.86 46.41
CA ASN A 388 -2.80 -25.15 46.09
C ASN A 388 -1.44 -25.36 46.78
N GLU A 389 -1.46 -26.06 47.92
CA GLU A 389 -0.25 -26.38 48.71
C GLU A 389 0.82 -27.16 47.93
N LYS A 390 0.46 -27.87 46.85
CA LYS A 390 1.43 -28.60 46.02
C LYS A 390 2.33 -27.71 45.19
N ILE A 391 1.93 -26.45 44.98
CA ILE A 391 2.72 -25.47 44.25
C ILE A 391 3.64 -24.77 45.25
N SER A 392 4.94 -25.03 45.18
CA SER A 392 5.95 -24.31 45.96
C SER A 392 6.19 -22.94 45.35
N LEU A 393 5.79 -21.88 46.05
CA LEU A 393 5.99 -20.49 45.63
C LEU A 393 7.19 -19.92 46.38
N ASP A 394 8.37 -19.99 45.78
CA ASP A 394 9.55 -19.31 46.29
C ASP A 394 9.44 -17.78 46.10
N TRP A 395 10.33 -17.02 46.74
CA TRP A 395 10.23 -15.55 46.69
C TRP A 395 10.46 -14.97 45.30
N MET A 396 11.32 -15.59 44.48
CA MET A 396 11.52 -15.18 43.08
C MET A 396 10.21 -15.28 42.29
N PHE A 397 9.48 -16.40 42.44
CA PHE A 397 8.21 -16.62 41.76
C PHE A 397 7.07 -15.75 42.31
N ARG A 398 7.07 -15.44 43.62
CA ARG A 398 6.14 -14.47 44.21
C ARG A 398 6.35 -13.06 43.65
N TYR A 399 7.60 -12.63 43.50
CA TYR A 399 7.92 -11.34 42.88
C TYR A 399 7.52 -11.29 41.40
N SER A 400 7.69 -12.38 40.64
CA SER A 400 7.25 -12.42 39.24
C SER A 400 5.73 -12.28 39.11
N ILE A 401 4.95 -12.96 39.97
CA ILE A 401 3.49 -12.79 40.04
C ILE A 401 3.12 -11.33 40.33
N MET A 402 3.74 -10.70 41.33
CA MET A 402 3.49 -9.30 41.64
C MET A 402 3.84 -8.37 40.47
N GLN A 403 4.96 -8.64 39.80
CA GLN A 403 5.43 -7.86 38.67
C GLN A 403 4.51 -7.96 37.45
N ASP A 404 3.97 -9.15 37.15
CA ASP A 404 3.02 -9.38 36.06
C ASP A 404 1.72 -8.61 36.29
N ILE A 405 1.18 -8.63 37.52
CA ILE A 405 -0.01 -7.85 37.89
C ILE A 405 0.27 -6.34 37.70
N VAL A 406 1.42 -5.86 38.15
CA VAL A 406 1.79 -4.44 37.96
C VAL A 406 1.89 -4.08 36.49
N ARG A 407 2.51 -4.93 35.64
CA ARG A 407 2.62 -4.68 34.20
C ARG A 407 1.24 -4.63 33.53
N GLY A 408 0.35 -5.57 33.85
CA GLY A 408 -1.03 -5.58 33.34
C GLY A 408 -1.80 -4.32 33.77
N MET A 409 -1.66 -3.91 35.03
CA MET A 409 -2.35 -2.72 35.54
C MET A 409 -1.82 -1.41 34.94
N ILE A 410 -0.52 -1.28 34.69
CA ILE A 410 0.05 -0.13 33.97
C ILE A 410 -0.57 -0.02 32.57
N TYR A 411 -0.62 -1.14 31.85
CA TYR A 411 -1.23 -1.16 30.52
C TYR A 411 -2.70 -0.74 30.57
N LEU A 412 -3.47 -1.29 31.52
CA LEU A 412 -4.89 -0.97 31.67
C LEU A 412 -5.11 0.50 32.07
N HIS A 413 -4.30 1.06 32.98
CA HIS A 413 -4.40 2.45 33.43
C HIS A 413 -4.08 3.46 32.32
N ASN A 414 -3.19 3.10 31.40
CA ASN A 414 -2.84 3.92 30.24
C ASN A 414 -3.79 3.70 29.04
N SER A 415 -4.68 2.71 29.11
CA SER A 415 -5.69 2.45 28.08
C SER A 415 -6.94 3.32 28.26
N ASP A 416 -7.83 3.31 27.27
CA ASP A 416 -9.14 3.99 27.32
C ASP A 416 -10.06 3.51 28.45
N ILE A 417 -9.77 2.35 29.06
CA ILE A 417 -10.53 1.81 30.20
C ILE A 417 -10.16 2.54 31.50
N ARG A 418 -8.92 3.06 31.61
CA ARG A 418 -8.35 3.87 32.70
C ARG A 418 -8.26 3.23 34.09
N CYS A 419 -9.15 2.33 34.47
CA CYS A 419 -9.11 1.61 35.75
C CYS A 419 -9.76 0.23 35.64
N HIS A 420 -9.39 -0.70 36.51
CA HIS A 420 -10.05 -2.00 36.59
C HIS A 420 -11.35 -1.92 37.39
N GLY A 421 -11.28 -1.33 38.59
CA GLY A 421 -12.41 -1.11 39.49
C GLY A 421 -12.95 -2.36 40.21
N ASN A 422 -12.35 -3.52 39.99
CA ASN A 422 -12.70 -4.79 40.66
C ASN A 422 -11.51 -5.76 40.64
N LEU A 423 -10.30 -5.25 40.90
CA LEU A 423 -9.10 -6.07 40.93
C LEU A 423 -9.12 -6.96 42.18
N LYS A 424 -8.90 -8.27 41.99
CA LYS A 424 -8.90 -9.29 43.06
C LYS A 424 -8.11 -10.51 42.61
N SER A 425 -7.68 -11.34 43.54
CA SER A 425 -6.92 -12.57 43.23
C SER A 425 -7.69 -13.54 42.32
N THR A 426 -9.03 -13.53 42.33
CA THR A 426 -9.86 -14.31 41.38
C THR A 426 -9.93 -13.73 39.96
N ASN A 427 -9.63 -12.45 39.79
CA ASN A 427 -9.59 -11.74 38.50
C ASN A 427 -8.15 -11.64 37.94
N CYS A 428 -7.18 -12.23 38.62
CA CYS A 428 -5.85 -12.50 38.08
C CYS A 428 -5.82 -13.99 37.70
N VAL A 429 -5.66 -14.33 36.43
CA VAL A 429 -5.63 -15.71 35.94
C VAL A 429 -4.26 -16.08 35.40
N VAL A 430 -3.93 -17.37 35.45
CA VAL A 430 -2.56 -17.85 35.21
C VAL A 430 -2.53 -18.75 33.97
N ASP A 431 -1.70 -18.37 33.00
CA ASP A 431 -1.57 -19.10 31.75
C ASP A 431 -0.75 -20.41 31.91
N SER A 432 -0.54 -21.15 30.81
CA SER A 432 0.24 -22.39 30.83
C SER A 432 1.71 -22.21 31.23
N ARG A 433 2.25 -20.99 31.08
CA ARG A 433 3.63 -20.60 31.36
C ARG A 433 3.79 -19.92 32.73
N PHE A 434 2.74 -19.94 33.55
CA PHE A 434 2.70 -19.26 34.85
C PHE A 434 2.78 -17.72 34.78
N VAL A 435 2.46 -17.13 33.62
CA VAL A 435 2.33 -15.67 33.49
C VAL A 435 0.95 -15.26 33.98
N VAL A 436 0.90 -14.22 34.80
CA VAL A 436 -0.37 -13.69 35.32
C VAL A 436 -0.98 -12.71 34.31
N LYS A 437 -2.26 -12.94 33.99
CA LYS A 437 -3.08 -12.09 33.15
C LYS A 437 -4.28 -11.55 33.92
N ILE A 438 -4.59 -10.28 33.74
CA ILE A 438 -5.73 -9.64 34.40
C ILE A 438 -6.99 -9.83 33.56
N THR A 439 -8.11 -10.21 34.19
CA THR A 439 -9.40 -10.48 33.54
C THR A 439 -10.55 -9.75 34.22
N ASP A 440 -11.73 -9.77 33.61
CA ASP A 440 -12.95 -9.16 34.16
C ASP A 440 -12.89 -7.65 34.42
N PHE A 441 -12.10 -6.94 33.61
CA PHE A 441 -12.13 -5.49 33.47
C PHE A 441 -13.10 -5.05 32.36
N GLY A 442 -13.60 -3.82 32.44
CA GLY A 442 -14.48 -3.23 31.42
C GLY A 442 -15.84 -3.93 31.24
N LEU A 443 -16.51 -3.71 30.10
CA LEU A 443 -17.85 -4.24 29.75
C LEU A 443 -18.89 -4.04 30.86
N ARG A 444 -18.96 -2.83 31.42
CA ARG A 444 -19.80 -2.53 32.59
C ARG A 444 -21.27 -2.78 32.29
N HIS A 445 -21.74 -2.33 31.12
CA HIS A 445 -23.13 -2.50 30.70
C HIS A 445 -23.54 -3.98 30.58
N LEU A 446 -22.62 -4.88 30.23
CA LEU A 446 -22.89 -6.33 30.17
C LEU A 446 -22.85 -6.99 31.53
N ARG A 447 -21.95 -6.54 32.41
CA ARG A 447 -21.65 -7.16 33.71
C ARG A 447 -22.47 -6.62 34.88
N GLU A 448 -22.98 -5.40 34.75
CA GLU A 448 -23.78 -4.74 35.80
C GLU A 448 -25.18 -5.32 35.83
N ASP A 449 -25.51 -6.06 36.89
CA ASP A 449 -26.81 -6.71 37.03
C ASP A 449 -27.92 -5.69 37.28
N SER A 450 -28.97 -5.72 36.45
CA SER A 450 -30.17 -4.91 36.64
C SER A 450 -30.97 -5.33 37.88
N SER A 451 -30.71 -6.54 38.39
CA SER A 451 -31.45 -7.23 39.45
C SER A 451 -30.72 -7.29 40.80
N CYS A 452 -29.67 -6.48 41.01
CA CYS A 452 -28.94 -6.42 42.29
C CYS A 452 -29.74 -5.92 43.51
N GLU A 453 -31.07 -5.78 43.43
CA GLU A 453 -31.90 -5.40 44.58
C GLU A 453 -32.14 -6.56 45.57
N HIS A 454 -31.66 -7.79 45.32
CA HIS A 454 -32.04 -8.96 46.14
C HIS A 454 -30.91 -9.70 46.88
N HIS A 455 -29.65 -9.22 46.87
CA HIS A 455 -28.53 -9.91 47.55
C HIS A 455 -27.56 -9.01 48.34
N GLU A 456 -27.97 -7.82 48.78
CA GLU A 456 -27.09 -6.87 49.49
C GLU A 456 -26.58 -7.34 50.87
N ASN A 457 -27.09 -8.46 51.42
CA ASN A 457 -26.70 -9.00 52.73
C ASN A 457 -26.20 -10.47 52.68
N SER A 458 -25.66 -10.94 51.56
CA SER A 458 -25.13 -12.31 51.45
C SER A 458 -23.64 -12.40 51.82
N TYR A 459 -23.20 -13.53 52.39
CA TYR A 459 -21.78 -13.80 52.65
C TYR A 459 -20.91 -13.61 51.40
N SER A 460 -21.40 -14.04 50.22
CA SER A 460 -20.71 -13.88 48.94
C SER A 460 -20.52 -12.42 48.55
N TYR A 461 -21.51 -11.57 48.80
CA TYR A 461 -21.44 -10.14 48.54
C TYR A 461 -20.32 -9.47 49.36
N TYR A 462 -20.33 -9.67 50.68
CA TYR A 462 -19.30 -9.09 51.56
C TYR A 462 -17.90 -9.62 51.25
N ARG A 463 -17.77 -10.92 50.97
CA ARG A 463 -16.48 -11.53 50.59
C ARG A 463 -15.90 -10.92 49.32
N GLN A 464 -16.72 -10.63 48.30
CA GLN A 464 -16.25 -10.00 47.06
C GLN A 464 -15.77 -8.55 47.27
N LYS A 465 -16.23 -7.87 48.32
CA LYS A 465 -15.87 -6.48 48.63
C LYS A 465 -14.58 -6.32 49.43
N LEU A 466 -13.95 -7.40 49.90
CA LEU A 466 -12.75 -7.34 50.75
C LEU A 466 -11.51 -6.75 50.07
N TRP A 467 -11.44 -6.78 48.74
CA TRP A 467 -10.39 -6.12 47.95
C TRP A 467 -10.69 -4.65 47.64
N THR A 468 -11.90 -4.17 47.97
CA THR A 468 -12.36 -2.84 47.59
C THR A 468 -11.87 -1.80 48.59
N ALA A 469 -11.33 -0.70 48.07
CA ALA A 469 -10.77 0.38 48.88
C ALA A 469 -11.84 1.08 49.75
N PRO A 470 -11.47 1.55 50.96
CA PRO A 470 -12.41 2.11 51.93
C PRO A 470 -13.19 3.31 51.40
N GLU A 471 -12.57 4.17 50.61
CA GLU A 471 -13.25 5.32 49.99
C GLU A 471 -14.33 4.91 48.99
N ILE A 472 -14.12 3.80 48.26
CA ILE A 472 -15.11 3.26 47.32
C ILE A 472 -16.26 2.60 48.10
N LEU A 473 -15.97 1.98 49.25
CA LEU A 473 -16.99 1.36 50.11
C LEU A 473 -17.92 2.38 50.79
N ARG A 474 -17.44 3.61 51.03
CA ARG A 474 -18.20 4.69 51.70
C ARG A 474 -19.13 5.46 50.77
N VAL A 475 -18.78 5.56 49.49
CA VAL A 475 -19.60 6.28 48.52
C VAL A 475 -20.82 5.43 48.19
N SER A 476 -21.98 5.80 48.76
CA SER A 476 -23.26 5.18 48.44
C SER A 476 -23.80 5.73 47.11
N GLY A 477 -23.70 4.94 46.04
CA GLY A 477 -24.33 5.22 44.75
C GLY A 477 -23.80 4.31 43.63
N LYS A 478 -24.69 3.81 42.75
CA LYS A 478 -24.38 2.92 41.61
C LYS A 478 -23.41 3.52 40.56
N GLN A 479 -22.95 4.76 40.73
CA GLN A 479 -22.19 5.51 39.71
C GLN A 479 -20.66 5.51 39.88
N PHE A 480 -20.10 5.06 41.01
CA PHE A 480 -18.64 5.10 41.22
C PHE A 480 -17.94 3.84 40.74
N SER A 481 -17.47 3.89 39.49
CA SER A 481 -16.85 2.75 38.81
C SER A 481 -15.36 2.62 39.07
N GLY A 482 -14.96 2.48 40.33
CA GLY A 482 -13.56 2.28 40.72
C GLY A 482 -12.62 3.43 40.38
N THR A 483 -11.42 3.44 40.97
CA THR A 483 -10.41 4.46 40.71
C THR A 483 -9.04 3.80 40.57
N GLN A 484 -8.09 4.47 39.90
CA GLN A 484 -6.72 3.97 39.79
C GLN A 484 -6.09 3.74 41.18
N LYS A 485 -6.35 4.65 42.13
CA LYS A 485 -5.89 4.51 43.53
C LYS A 485 -6.63 3.42 44.30
N GLY A 486 -7.87 3.11 43.92
CA GLY A 486 -8.60 1.95 44.41
C GLY A 486 -7.98 0.64 43.94
N ASP A 487 -7.57 0.55 42.68
CA ASP A 487 -6.87 -0.64 42.15
C ASP A 487 -5.52 -0.87 42.88
N VAL A 488 -4.83 0.20 43.28
CA VAL A 488 -3.59 0.11 44.09
C VAL A 488 -3.87 -0.48 45.47
N TYR A 489 -4.99 -0.10 46.11
CA TYR A 489 -5.41 -0.72 47.38
C TYR A 489 -5.66 -2.22 47.19
N SER A 490 -6.39 -2.60 46.15
CA SER A 490 -6.65 -4.01 45.83
C SER A 490 -5.36 -4.79 45.60
N PHE A 491 -4.38 -4.19 44.92
CA PHE A 491 -3.05 -4.77 44.75
C PHE A 491 -2.32 -4.98 46.09
N GLY A 492 -2.47 -4.07 47.07
CA GLY A 492 -1.95 -4.25 48.42
C GLY A 492 -2.52 -5.48 49.13
N ILE A 493 -3.84 -5.70 49.01
CA ILE A 493 -4.51 -6.89 49.56
C ILE A 493 -4.02 -8.17 48.85
N ILE A 494 -3.93 -8.17 47.52
CA ILE A 494 -3.42 -9.31 46.75
C ILE A 494 -1.94 -9.61 47.10
N SER A 495 -1.14 -8.57 47.31
CA SER A 495 0.26 -8.74 47.71
C SER A 495 0.37 -9.45 49.07
N GLN A 496 -0.52 -9.12 50.01
CA GLN A 496 -0.60 -9.81 51.30
C GLN A 496 -1.06 -11.28 51.15
N GLU A 497 -2.01 -11.56 50.26
CA GLU A 497 -2.40 -12.93 49.92
C GLU A 497 -1.21 -13.74 49.38
N ILE A 498 -0.36 -13.13 48.55
CA ILE A 498 0.85 -13.79 47.99
C ILE A 498 1.89 -14.07 49.09
N VAL A 499 2.04 -13.16 50.07
CA VAL A 499 2.99 -13.31 51.18
C VAL A 499 2.57 -14.47 52.10
N TYR A 500 1.33 -14.47 52.58
CA TYR A 500 0.89 -15.37 53.64
C TYR A 500 0.22 -16.65 53.14
N ARG A 501 -0.33 -16.66 51.91
CA ARG A 501 -1.19 -17.75 51.41
C ARG A 501 -2.34 -18.11 52.36
N GLY A 502 -2.74 -17.19 53.23
CA GLY A 502 -3.77 -17.38 54.27
C GLY A 502 -5.19 -17.00 53.85
N GLY A 503 -5.40 -16.77 52.55
CA GLY A 503 -6.65 -16.27 51.99
C GLY A 503 -6.79 -14.75 52.08
N VAL A 504 -7.91 -14.25 51.54
CA VAL A 504 -8.18 -12.81 51.45
C VAL A 504 -8.31 -12.15 52.84
N PHE A 505 -7.64 -11.01 53.00
CA PHE A 505 -7.67 -10.22 54.24
C PHE A 505 -7.27 -11.06 55.47
N TYR A 506 -6.24 -11.90 55.30
CA TYR A 506 -5.78 -12.79 56.37
C TYR A 506 -5.32 -12.01 57.61
N ARG A 507 -5.75 -12.47 58.79
CA ARG A 507 -5.34 -11.93 60.08
C ARG A 507 -4.99 -13.06 61.04
N GLN A 508 -3.82 -12.95 61.67
CA GLN A 508 -3.29 -13.96 62.60
C GLN A 508 -3.93 -13.87 63.98
N ASP A 509 -4.37 -12.67 64.38
CA ASP A 509 -4.93 -12.38 65.70
C ASP A 509 -6.42 -12.74 65.83
N MET A 510 -7.16 -12.80 64.71
CA MET A 510 -8.60 -13.04 64.72
C MET A 510 -9.13 -13.50 63.37
N GLN A 511 -9.97 -14.55 63.36
CA GLN A 511 -10.83 -14.87 62.21
C GLN A 511 -12.16 -14.11 62.33
N LEU A 512 -12.49 -13.31 61.33
CA LEU A 512 -13.72 -12.53 61.27
C LEU A 512 -14.56 -12.95 60.07
N ALA A 513 -15.89 -12.83 60.21
CA ALA A 513 -16.77 -12.98 59.05
C ALA A 513 -16.51 -11.83 58.06
N PRO A 514 -16.66 -12.05 56.73
CA PRO A 514 -16.47 -11.00 55.73
C PRO A 514 -17.31 -9.75 55.96
N GLU A 515 -18.51 -9.89 56.55
CA GLU A 515 -19.39 -8.79 56.92
C GLU A 515 -18.76 -7.87 57.98
N ASP A 516 -18.19 -8.45 59.04
CA ASP A 516 -17.51 -7.69 60.09
C ASP A 516 -16.30 -6.93 59.54
N VAL A 517 -15.52 -7.60 58.68
CA VAL A 517 -14.37 -6.98 58.01
C VAL A 517 -14.82 -5.82 57.13
N TYR A 518 -15.86 -6.02 56.33
CA TYR A 518 -16.45 -5.00 55.47
C TYR A 518 -16.85 -3.76 56.29
N HIS A 519 -17.60 -3.93 57.37
CA HIS A 519 -18.03 -2.79 58.20
C HIS A 519 -16.86 -2.10 58.90
N LYS A 520 -15.88 -2.85 59.42
CA LYS A 520 -14.70 -2.27 60.07
C LYS A 520 -13.85 -1.43 59.10
N VAL A 521 -13.64 -1.91 57.87
CA VAL A 521 -12.91 -1.16 56.83
C VAL A 521 -13.72 0.05 56.36
N LYS A 522 -15.03 -0.14 56.10
CA LYS A 522 -15.93 0.94 55.66
C LYS A 522 -16.03 2.06 56.70
N ASN A 523 -16.13 1.74 57.98
CA ASN A 523 -16.31 2.74 59.03
C ASN A 523 -15.02 3.53 59.35
N GLY A 524 -13.84 3.01 59.00
CA GLY A 524 -12.59 3.77 59.07
C GLY A 524 -12.13 4.17 60.47
N MET A 525 -12.45 3.36 61.49
CA MET A 525 -12.03 3.65 62.87
C MET A 525 -10.50 3.55 63.01
N LYS A 526 -9.86 4.48 63.74
CA LYS A 526 -8.41 4.45 64.03
C LYS A 526 -8.11 3.55 65.25
N PRO A 527 -7.05 2.72 65.23
CA PRO A 527 -6.17 2.45 64.09
C PRO A 527 -6.92 1.72 62.96
N TYR A 528 -6.64 2.12 61.72
CA TYR A 528 -7.39 1.64 60.55
C TYR A 528 -7.32 0.13 60.44
N PHE A 529 -8.47 -0.51 60.25
CA PHE A 529 -8.56 -1.96 60.16
C PHE A 529 -7.90 -2.46 58.86
N ARG A 530 -6.84 -3.27 59.00
CA ARG A 530 -6.02 -3.80 57.90
C ARG A 530 -5.66 -5.28 58.12
N PRO A 531 -5.24 -6.00 57.06
CA PRO A 531 -4.73 -7.37 57.18
C PRO A 531 -3.44 -7.45 58.00
N THR A 532 -3.08 -8.64 58.48
CA THR A 532 -1.80 -8.86 59.18
C THR A 532 -0.63 -8.69 58.22
N LEU A 533 0.41 -7.99 58.68
CA LEU A 533 1.68 -7.81 57.99
C LEU A 533 2.77 -7.50 59.02
N GLU A 534 3.39 -8.55 59.56
CA GLU A 534 4.54 -8.45 60.46
C GLU A 534 5.85 -8.36 59.66
N ASP A 535 6.86 -7.68 60.21
CA ASP A 535 8.12 -7.40 59.48
C ASP A 535 8.95 -8.66 59.18
N PHE A 536 8.82 -9.72 59.99
CA PHE A 536 9.56 -10.98 59.82
C PHE A 536 8.99 -11.94 58.75
N ASP A 537 7.72 -11.80 58.37
CA ASP A 537 7.05 -12.68 57.39
C ASP A 537 7.25 -12.23 55.95
N CYS A 538 7.67 -10.98 55.77
CA CYS A 538 8.11 -10.44 54.49
C CYS A 538 9.61 -10.73 54.29
N PRO A 539 10.06 -10.89 53.04
CA PRO A 539 11.46 -11.18 52.74
C PRO A 539 12.36 -9.96 53.03
N CYS A 540 11.76 -8.77 53.14
CA CYS A 540 12.41 -7.52 53.51
C CYS A 540 11.38 -6.48 53.97
N ASP A 541 11.83 -5.56 54.83
CA ASP A 541 11.02 -4.41 55.30
C ASP A 541 10.57 -3.49 54.16
N GLU A 542 11.34 -3.45 53.07
CA GLU A 542 11.02 -2.63 51.88
C GLU A 542 9.74 -3.15 51.19
N LEU A 543 9.50 -4.47 51.12
CA LEU A 543 8.24 -5.03 50.60
C LEU A 543 7.07 -4.75 51.55
N ALA A 544 7.26 -4.94 52.85
CA ALA A 544 6.23 -4.66 53.85
C ALA A 544 5.81 -3.18 53.82
N GLY A 545 6.78 -2.28 53.70
CA GLY A 545 6.54 -0.84 53.52
C GLY A 545 5.73 -0.51 52.27
N VAL A 546 5.99 -1.18 51.14
CA VAL A 546 5.20 -1.01 49.91
C VAL A 546 3.75 -1.45 50.11
N ILE A 547 3.52 -2.63 50.68
CA ILE A 547 2.16 -3.14 50.95
C ILE A 547 1.40 -2.17 51.87
N ARG A 548 2.06 -1.65 52.92
CA ARG A 548 1.48 -0.66 53.84
C ARG A 548 1.05 0.64 53.15
N ARG A 549 1.87 1.13 52.21
CA ARG A 549 1.53 2.32 51.41
C ARG A 549 0.41 2.05 50.41
N CYS A 550 0.37 0.86 49.79
CA CYS A 550 -0.68 0.48 48.84
C CYS A 550 -2.07 0.51 49.46
N TRP A 551 -2.23 0.05 50.71
CA TRP A 551 -3.53 0.07 51.40
C TRP A 551 -3.73 1.26 52.35
N SER A 552 -2.99 2.36 52.15
CA SER A 552 -3.17 3.57 52.96
C SER A 552 -4.64 4.02 52.95
N GLU A 553 -5.11 4.53 54.09
CA GLU A 553 -6.46 5.09 54.18
C GLU A 553 -6.66 6.25 53.21
N ASP A 554 -5.68 7.14 53.13
CA ASP A 554 -5.68 8.25 52.20
C ASP A 554 -5.26 7.79 50.79
N PRO A 555 -6.11 7.94 49.75
CA PRO A 555 -5.77 7.57 48.39
C PRO A 555 -4.56 8.31 47.80
N THR A 556 -4.22 9.52 48.26
CA THR A 556 -3.08 10.30 47.73
C THR A 556 -1.73 9.75 48.17
N GLU A 557 -1.68 9.13 49.35
CA GLU A 557 -0.47 8.49 49.91
C GLU A 557 -0.10 7.18 49.19
N ARG A 558 -1.05 6.60 48.46
CA ARG A 558 -0.85 5.36 47.71
C ARG A 558 0.02 5.62 46.48
N PRO A 559 1.06 4.81 46.21
CA PRO A 559 1.89 4.94 45.01
C PRO A 559 1.06 4.70 43.74
N ASP A 560 1.58 5.09 42.58
CA ASP A 560 1.04 4.63 41.29
C ASP A 560 1.72 3.32 40.85
N PHE A 561 1.13 2.62 39.88
CA PHE A 561 1.69 1.35 39.39
C PHE A 561 3.05 1.52 38.71
N GLN A 562 3.35 2.70 38.16
CA GLN A 562 4.67 2.98 37.58
C GLN A 562 5.77 3.01 38.65
N SER A 563 5.49 3.62 39.80
CA SER A 563 6.35 3.62 40.98
C SER A 563 6.50 2.20 41.54
N LEU A 564 5.40 1.46 41.64
CA LEU A 564 5.41 0.06 42.11
C LEU A 564 6.28 -0.84 41.23
N LYS A 565 6.27 -0.64 39.91
CA LYS A 565 7.12 -1.39 38.98
C LYS A 565 8.61 -1.23 39.31
N ASN A 566 9.03 -0.01 39.59
CA ASN A 566 10.43 0.28 39.91
C ASN A 566 10.83 -0.32 41.26
N ILE A 567 9.96 -0.23 42.26
CA ILE A 567 10.24 -0.76 43.60
C ILE A 567 10.31 -2.29 43.56
N ILE A 568 9.32 -2.97 42.98
CA ILE A 568 9.29 -4.44 42.90
C ILE A 568 10.43 -4.99 42.04
N ARG A 569 10.81 -4.29 40.96
CA ARG A 569 11.99 -4.67 40.17
C ARG A 569 13.29 -4.60 40.99
N LYS A 570 13.44 -3.57 41.84
CA LYS A 570 14.61 -3.43 42.72
C LYS A 570 14.68 -4.57 43.76
N LEU A 571 13.52 -5.03 44.24
CA LEU A 571 13.42 -6.17 45.17
C LEU A 571 13.80 -7.50 44.50
N ASN A 572 13.58 -7.65 43.19
CA ASN A 572 13.92 -8.85 42.42
C ASN A 572 15.30 -8.79 41.72
N ARG A 573 16.33 -8.26 42.39
CA ARG A 573 17.69 -8.08 41.83
C ARG A 573 18.39 -9.40 41.45
N GLU A 574 18.03 -10.51 42.08
CA GLU A 574 18.61 -11.84 41.78
C GLU A 574 17.88 -12.54 40.62
N GLY A 575 16.59 -12.25 40.39
CA GLY A 575 15.82 -12.77 39.27
C GLY A 575 16.12 -12.11 37.91
N ASP A 576 16.69 -10.89 37.90
CA ASP A 576 17.12 -10.18 36.67
C ASP A 576 18.47 -10.73 36.13
N LYS A 577 19.14 -11.67 36.83
CA LYS A 577 20.27 -12.46 36.31
C LYS A 577 19.73 -13.65 35.52
N GLY A 578 19.17 -13.37 34.35
CA GLY A 578 18.49 -14.29 33.44
C GLY A 578 19.29 -15.50 32.93
N ASN A 579 19.73 -16.41 33.79
CA ASN A 579 20.45 -17.62 33.38
C ASN A 579 19.73 -18.94 33.69
N ILE A 580 18.72 -18.94 34.57
CA ILE A 580 17.96 -20.16 34.92
C ILE A 580 16.50 -20.02 34.49
N LEU A 581 15.85 -18.90 34.82
CA LEU A 581 14.48 -18.62 34.40
C LEU A 581 14.41 -18.38 32.88
N ASP A 582 15.37 -17.65 32.31
CA ASP A 582 15.48 -17.47 30.85
C ASP A 582 15.82 -18.77 30.13
N ASN A 583 16.48 -19.74 30.78
CA ASN A 583 16.82 -21.03 30.17
C ASN A 583 15.61 -22.00 30.20
N LEU A 584 14.78 -21.92 31.25
CA LEU A 584 13.49 -22.61 31.32
C LEU A 584 12.45 -21.96 30.40
N LEU A 585 12.38 -20.63 30.37
CA LEU A 585 11.52 -19.85 29.48
C LEU A 585 11.96 -19.99 28.03
N SER A 586 13.26 -19.95 27.72
CA SER A 586 13.83 -20.21 26.37
C SER A 586 13.50 -21.62 25.90
N ARG A 587 13.62 -22.64 26.77
CA ARG A 587 13.20 -24.01 26.40
C ARG A 587 11.70 -24.08 26.15
N MET A 588 10.86 -23.43 26.96
CA MET A 588 9.42 -23.39 26.74
C MET A 588 9.01 -22.53 25.53
N GLU A 589 9.74 -21.48 25.22
CA GLU A 589 9.57 -20.58 24.08
C GLU A 589 10.04 -21.25 22.79
N GLN A 590 11.11 -22.04 22.83
CA GLN A 590 11.54 -22.90 21.72
C GLN A 590 10.51 -24.00 21.45
N TYR A 591 9.91 -24.61 22.49
CA TYR A 591 8.80 -25.56 22.29
C TYR A 591 7.53 -24.88 21.77
N ALA A 592 7.18 -23.68 22.26
CA ALA A 592 6.00 -22.93 21.80
C ALA A 592 6.16 -22.40 20.37
N ASN A 593 7.33 -21.83 20.03
CA ASN A 593 7.63 -21.34 18.69
C ASN A 593 7.76 -22.49 17.68
N ASN A 594 8.31 -23.65 18.09
CA ASN A 594 8.30 -24.84 17.25
C ASN A 594 6.87 -25.37 17.05
N LEU A 595 6.01 -25.30 18.06
CA LEU A 595 4.59 -25.66 17.94
C LEU A 595 3.82 -24.66 17.06
N GLU A 596 4.05 -23.36 17.19
CA GLU A 596 3.45 -22.34 16.34
C GLU A 596 3.94 -22.44 14.90
N ALA A 597 5.22 -22.69 14.68
CA ALA A 597 5.79 -22.94 13.36
C ALA A 597 5.21 -24.23 12.75
N LEU A 598 5.11 -25.32 13.52
CA LEU A 598 4.52 -26.58 13.07
C LEU A 598 3.01 -26.44 12.81
N VAL A 599 2.29 -25.65 13.61
CA VAL A 599 0.87 -25.34 13.38
C VAL A 599 0.73 -24.46 12.14
N ALA A 600 1.60 -23.48 11.92
CA ALA A 600 1.58 -22.66 10.72
C ALA A 600 1.90 -23.49 9.46
N GLU A 601 2.90 -24.38 9.53
CA GLU A 601 3.27 -25.32 8.48
C GLU A 601 2.10 -26.26 8.17
N ARG A 602 1.54 -26.95 9.18
CA ARG A 602 0.37 -27.82 8.96
C ARG A 602 -0.88 -27.08 8.51
N THR A 603 -1.06 -25.82 8.92
CA THR A 603 -2.17 -24.99 8.43
C THR A 603 -1.96 -24.61 6.97
N ALA A 604 -0.72 -24.34 6.57
CA ALA A 604 -0.37 -24.11 5.18
C ALA A 604 -0.57 -25.38 4.34
N ASP A 605 -0.09 -26.54 4.82
CA ASP A 605 -0.30 -27.84 4.17
C ASP A 605 -1.80 -28.15 4.03
N TYR A 606 -2.57 -27.93 5.09
CA TYR A 606 -4.01 -28.13 5.06
C TYR A 606 -4.70 -27.19 4.07
N LEU A 607 -4.29 -25.92 4.00
CA LEU A 607 -4.82 -24.97 3.02
C LEU A 607 -4.47 -25.39 1.59
N GLU A 608 -3.27 -25.93 1.38
CA GLU A 608 -2.84 -26.45 0.08
C GLU A 608 -3.62 -27.71 -0.30
N GLU A 609 -3.77 -28.68 0.61
CA GLU A 609 -4.59 -29.89 0.40
C GLU A 609 -6.06 -29.56 0.17
N LYS A 610 -6.61 -28.61 0.94
CA LYS A 610 -7.96 -28.10 0.74
C LYS A 610 -8.11 -27.49 -0.65
N LYS A 611 -7.17 -26.64 -1.08
CA LYS A 611 -7.17 -26.04 -2.41
C LYS A 611 -7.09 -27.11 -3.51
N LYS A 612 -6.27 -28.15 -3.33
CA LYS A 612 -6.20 -29.29 -4.25
C LYS A 612 -7.53 -30.04 -4.33
N THR A 613 -8.20 -30.24 -3.19
CA THR A 613 -9.51 -30.92 -3.13
C THR A 613 -10.62 -30.07 -3.74
N GLU A 614 -10.65 -28.77 -3.49
CA GLU A 614 -11.60 -27.83 -4.11
C GLU A 614 -11.40 -27.76 -5.63
N ASN A 615 -10.16 -27.67 -6.10
CA ASN A 615 -9.85 -27.71 -7.52
C ASN A 615 -10.31 -29.02 -8.17
N LEU A 616 -10.08 -30.16 -7.53
CA LEU A 616 -10.55 -31.45 -8.03
C LEU A 616 -12.09 -31.51 -8.08
N LEU A 617 -12.77 -30.90 -7.11
CA LEU A 617 -14.23 -30.82 -7.11
C LEU A 617 -14.75 -29.94 -8.26
N TYR A 618 -14.08 -28.82 -8.55
CA TYR A 618 -14.42 -27.94 -9.68
C TYR A 618 -14.16 -28.58 -11.05
N LEU A 619 -13.30 -29.60 -11.13
CA LEU A 619 -13.12 -30.40 -12.35
C LEU A 619 -14.27 -31.39 -12.58
N MET A 620 -15.00 -31.78 -11.52
CA MET A 620 -16.08 -32.78 -11.61
C MET A 620 -17.47 -32.15 -11.64
N LEU A 621 -17.64 -30.97 -11.04
CA LEU A 621 -18.94 -30.30 -10.88
C LEU A 621 -18.85 -28.82 -11.23
N PRO A 622 -19.94 -28.20 -11.71
CA PRO A 622 -19.97 -26.77 -11.94
C PRO A 622 -19.70 -26.00 -10.63
N LYS A 623 -18.99 -24.86 -10.73
CA LYS A 623 -18.55 -24.08 -9.56
C LYS A 623 -19.69 -23.67 -8.62
N SER A 624 -20.84 -23.28 -9.17
CA SER A 624 -22.04 -22.90 -8.42
C SER A 624 -22.56 -24.06 -7.56
N VAL A 625 -22.61 -25.26 -8.11
CA VAL A 625 -23.07 -26.49 -7.46
C VAL A 625 -22.03 -27.02 -6.46
N ALA A 626 -20.74 -27.02 -6.84
CA ALA A 626 -19.63 -27.39 -5.96
C ALA A 626 -19.60 -26.51 -4.70
N GLY A 627 -19.85 -25.19 -4.84
CA GLY A 627 -19.92 -24.25 -3.72
C GLY A 627 -21.05 -24.57 -2.72
N GLN A 628 -22.21 -25.02 -3.20
CA GLN A 628 -23.32 -25.47 -2.32
C GLN A 628 -22.93 -26.74 -1.56
N LEU A 629 -22.31 -27.71 -2.23
CA LEU A 629 -21.83 -28.96 -1.59
C LEU A 629 -20.75 -28.70 -0.54
N ILE A 630 -19.81 -27.78 -0.81
CA ILE A 630 -18.77 -27.37 0.16
C ILE A 630 -19.40 -26.76 1.42
N ARG A 631 -20.51 -26.02 1.28
CA ARG A 631 -21.25 -25.45 2.42
C ARG A 631 -22.14 -26.46 3.15
N GLY A 632 -22.24 -27.70 2.66
CA GLY A 632 -23.13 -28.72 3.22
C GLY A 632 -24.61 -28.50 2.89
N GLU A 633 -24.92 -27.65 1.91
CA GLU A 633 -26.27 -27.39 1.44
C GLU A 633 -26.74 -28.51 0.49
N PRO A 634 -28.00 -28.98 0.59
CA PRO A 634 -28.54 -29.93 -0.38
C PRO A 634 -28.69 -29.25 -1.74
N VAL A 635 -28.16 -29.85 -2.80
CA VAL A 635 -28.35 -29.36 -4.17
C VAL A 635 -29.75 -29.74 -4.63
N VAL A 636 -30.63 -28.74 -4.75
CA VAL A 636 -32.01 -28.91 -5.21
C VAL A 636 -32.03 -29.00 -6.74
N ALA A 637 -32.91 -29.84 -7.29
CA ALA A 637 -33.10 -29.92 -8.73
C ALA A 637 -33.66 -28.58 -9.27
N GLU A 638 -33.10 -28.08 -10.37
CA GLU A 638 -33.49 -26.80 -10.99
C GLU A 638 -34.01 -27.02 -12.41
N THR A 639 -35.08 -26.31 -12.77
CA THR A 639 -35.68 -26.34 -14.10
C THR A 639 -35.23 -25.14 -14.93
N PHE A 640 -34.71 -25.41 -16.13
CA PHE A 640 -34.28 -24.41 -17.12
C PHE A 640 -35.25 -24.40 -18.29
N GLU A 641 -35.76 -23.22 -18.65
CA GLU A 641 -36.80 -23.06 -19.67
C GLU A 641 -36.25 -23.24 -21.09
N GLN A 642 -35.04 -22.75 -21.35
CA GLN A 642 -34.37 -22.86 -22.64
C GLN A 642 -32.88 -23.11 -22.42
N VAL A 643 -32.39 -24.22 -22.98
CA VAL A 643 -30.97 -24.54 -23.13
C VAL A 643 -30.75 -25.10 -24.52
N THR A 644 -29.56 -24.89 -25.09
CA THR A 644 -29.16 -25.57 -26.33
C THR A 644 -28.20 -26.69 -25.99
N ILE A 645 -28.52 -27.90 -26.46
CA ILE A 645 -27.71 -29.11 -26.28
C ILE A 645 -27.03 -29.45 -27.59
N TYR A 646 -25.73 -29.69 -27.49
CA TYR A 646 -24.87 -30.28 -28.50
C TYR A 646 -24.71 -31.78 -28.22
N PHE A 647 -24.91 -32.58 -29.26
CA PHE A 647 -24.53 -33.98 -29.30
C PHE A 647 -23.64 -34.21 -30.52
N SER A 648 -22.55 -34.97 -30.34
CA SER A 648 -21.80 -35.48 -31.47
C SER A 648 -21.41 -36.93 -31.34
N ASP A 649 -21.33 -37.63 -32.47
CA ASP A 649 -20.91 -39.02 -32.59
C ASP A 649 -19.82 -39.19 -33.66
N ILE A 650 -18.96 -40.20 -33.48
CA ILE A 650 -17.89 -40.53 -34.42
C ILE A 650 -18.41 -41.53 -35.46
N CYS A 651 -18.54 -41.09 -36.70
CA CYS A 651 -19.04 -41.94 -37.77
C CYS A 651 -18.09 -43.11 -38.05
N GLY A 652 -18.58 -44.34 -37.86
CA GLY A 652 -17.80 -45.56 -38.12
C GLY A 652 -16.90 -45.98 -36.96
N PHE A 653 -17.07 -45.41 -35.76
CA PHE A 653 -16.28 -45.76 -34.59
C PHE A 653 -16.34 -47.24 -34.22
N THR A 654 -17.51 -47.89 -34.33
CA THR A 654 -17.63 -49.34 -34.06
C THR A 654 -16.68 -50.16 -34.93
N ALA A 655 -16.61 -49.86 -36.23
CA ALA A 655 -15.68 -50.54 -37.15
C ALA A 655 -14.22 -50.21 -36.82
N LEU A 656 -13.91 -48.94 -36.54
CA LEU A 656 -12.58 -48.50 -36.14
C LEU A 656 -12.10 -49.19 -34.85
N SER A 657 -12.99 -49.36 -33.88
CA SER A 657 -12.74 -50.01 -32.60
C SER A 657 -12.52 -51.52 -32.72
N ALA A 658 -13.21 -52.17 -33.67
CA ALA A 658 -13.05 -53.60 -33.93
C ALA A 658 -11.69 -53.94 -34.56
N GLU A 659 -11.12 -53.00 -35.34
CA GLU A 659 -9.86 -53.20 -36.05
C GLU A 659 -8.62 -52.61 -35.35
N SER A 660 -8.80 -52.02 -34.17
CA SER A 660 -7.74 -51.36 -33.41
C SER A 660 -7.55 -52.02 -32.05
N THR A 661 -6.34 -51.94 -31.49
CA THR A 661 -6.12 -52.43 -30.12
C THR A 661 -6.83 -51.52 -29.09
N PRO A 662 -7.25 -52.05 -27.93
CA PRO A 662 -7.87 -51.22 -26.89
C PRO A 662 -7.00 -50.02 -26.47
N MET A 663 -5.67 -50.18 -26.40
CA MET A 663 -4.75 -49.10 -26.06
C MET A 663 -4.71 -48.00 -27.13
N GLN A 664 -4.77 -48.36 -28.41
CA GLN A 664 -4.83 -47.38 -29.51
C GLN A 664 -6.14 -46.60 -29.49
N ILE A 665 -7.26 -47.25 -29.16
CA ILE A 665 -8.56 -46.57 -29.02
C ILE A 665 -8.58 -45.63 -27.82
N VAL A 666 -8.03 -46.04 -26.67
CA VAL A 666 -7.91 -45.16 -25.50
C VAL A 666 -7.09 -43.92 -25.84
N ASN A 667 -5.94 -44.07 -26.52
CA ASN A 667 -5.12 -42.94 -26.93
C ASN A 667 -5.83 -42.03 -27.94
N LEU A 668 -6.57 -42.60 -28.91
CA LEU A 668 -7.37 -41.85 -29.88
C LEU A 668 -8.45 -41.01 -29.18
N LEU A 669 -9.23 -41.62 -28.28
CA LEU A 669 -10.28 -40.92 -27.54
C LEU A 669 -9.69 -39.83 -26.65
N ASN A 670 -8.56 -40.11 -25.99
CA ASN A 670 -7.88 -39.12 -25.15
C ASN A 670 -7.38 -37.93 -25.98
N ASP A 671 -6.72 -38.17 -27.13
CA ASP A 671 -6.25 -37.10 -28.02
C ASP A 671 -7.42 -36.26 -28.57
N LEU A 672 -8.51 -36.93 -28.96
CA LEU A 672 -9.71 -36.27 -29.49
C LEU A 672 -10.40 -35.42 -28.41
N TYR A 673 -10.66 -36.00 -27.23
CA TYR A 673 -11.30 -35.28 -26.13
C TYR A 673 -10.41 -34.18 -25.57
N THR A 674 -9.09 -34.32 -25.59
CA THR A 674 -8.17 -33.21 -25.23
C THR A 674 -8.33 -32.05 -26.22
N THR A 675 -8.49 -32.34 -27.51
CA THR A 675 -8.72 -31.32 -28.55
C THR A 675 -10.09 -30.67 -28.40
N PHE A 676 -11.11 -31.43 -28.02
CA PHE A 676 -12.45 -30.90 -27.78
C PHE A 676 -12.48 -30.04 -26.52
N ASP A 677 -11.93 -30.54 -25.43
CA ASP A 677 -11.86 -29.86 -24.14
C ASP A 677 -11.13 -28.50 -24.29
N SER A 678 -10.02 -28.44 -25.02
CA SER A 678 -9.32 -27.16 -25.29
C SER A 678 -10.10 -26.21 -26.20
N THR A 679 -10.95 -26.72 -27.09
CA THR A 679 -11.79 -25.88 -27.96
C THR A 679 -12.95 -25.29 -27.18
N ILE A 680 -13.62 -26.07 -26.33
CA ILE A 680 -14.79 -25.63 -25.57
C ILE A 680 -14.47 -24.62 -24.47
N GLU A 681 -13.23 -24.58 -23.96
CA GLU A 681 -12.78 -23.59 -22.96
C GLU A 681 -12.98 -22.13 -23.43
N ASN A 682 -13.07 -21.89 -24.74
CA ASN A 682 -13.27 -20.56 -25.32
C ASN A 682 -14.74 -20.12 -25.41
N PHE A 683 -15.68 -20.98 -25.00
CA PHE A 683 -17.12 -20.74 -25.14
C PHE A 683 -17.84 -20.88 -23.80
N ASP A 684 -18.98 -20.20 -23.65
CA ASP A 684 -19.84 -20.33 -22.47
C ASP A 684 -20.68 -21.62 -22.54
N VAL A 685 -20.03 -22.74 -22.25
CA VAL A 685 -20.60 -24.08 -22.35
C VAL A 685 -20.17 -24.96 -21.18
N TYR A 686 -21.04 -25.91 -20.82
CA TYR A 686 -20.79 -26.92 -19.80
C TYR A 686 -20.72 -28.31 -20.44
N LYS A 687 -19.62 -29.03 -20.19
CA LYS A 687 -19.44 -30.42 -20.61
C LYS A 687 -20.29 -31.33 -19.73
N VAL A 688 -21.21 -32.05 -20.35
CA VAL A 688 -22.00 -33.11 -19.70
C VAL A 688 -21.25 -34.43 -19.87
N GLU A 689 -21.58 -35.44 -19.07
CA GLU A 689 -20.93 -36.75 -19.16
C GLU A 689 -20.97 -37.33 -20.59
N THR A 690 -19.86 -37.95 -21.01
CA THR A 690 -19.75 -38.66 -22.29
C THR A 690 -20.42 -40.04 -22.20
N ILE A 691 -21.21 -40.40 -23.19
CA ILE A 691 -21.87 -41.71 -23.29
C ILE A 691 -21.23 -42.47 -24.45
N GLY A 692 -20.28 -43.36 -24.17
CA GLY A 692 -19.55 -44.09 -25.21
C GLY A 692 -18.63 -43.19 -26.04
N ASP A 693 -18.82 -43.19 -27.36
CA ASP A 693 -18.17 -42.33 -28.36
C ASP A 693 -18.88 -40.99 -28.57
N ALA A 694 -19.99 -40.76 -27.87
CA ALA A 694 -20.73 -39.51 -27.97
C ALA A 694 -20.20 -38.43 -26.99
N TYR A 695 -20.05 -37.21 -27.50
CA TYR A 695 -19.65 -36.02 -26.74
C TYR A 695 -20.87 -35.09 -26.57
N MET A 696 -21.20 -34.76 -25.32
CA MET A 696 -22.38 -33.99 -24.96
C MET A 696 -21.98 -32.69 -24.27
N VAL A 697 -22.48 -31.56 -24.80
CA VAL A 697 -22.20 -30.22 -24.26
C VAL A 697 -23.50 -29.42 -24.24
N VAL A 698 -23.65 -28.51 -23.28
CA VAL A 698 -24.84 -27.69 -23.13
C VAL A 698 -24.48 -26.24 -22.80
N SER A 699 -25.30 -25.30 -23.23
CA SER A 699 -25.20 -23.89 -22.82
C SER A 699 -26.55 -23.39 -22.30
N GLY A 700 -26.52 -22.34 -21.47
CA GLY A 700 -27.68 -21.82 -20.74
C GLY A 700 -27.91 -22.46 -19.37
N LEU A 701 -26.98 -23.32 -18.93
CA LEU A 701 -26.90 -23.88 -17.59
C LEU A 701 -25.42 -24.18 -17.23
N PRO A 702 -25.04 -24.24 -15.94
CA PRO A 702 -25.87 -23.97 -14.76
C PRO A 702 -26.26 -22.49 -14.64
N ASP A 703 -25.54 -21.59 -15.29
CA ASP A 703 -25.83 -20.17 -15.33
C ASP A 703 -26.66 -19.82 -16.57
N ARG A 704 -27.73 -19.04 -16.38
CA ARG A 704 -28.66 -18.66 -17.47
C ARG A 704 -28.06 -17.51 -18.28
N ASN A 705 -27.93 -17.69 -19.60
CA ASN A 705 -27.35 -16.70 -20.50
C ASN A 705 -28.33 -16.15 -21.56
N GLY A 706 -29.64 -16.28 -21.33
CA GLY A 706 -30.67 -15.84 -22.28
C GLY A 706 -30.53 -16.56 -23.64
N ASN A 707 -30.81 -15.89 -24.76
CA ASN A 707 -30.70 -16.51 -26.09
C ASN A 707 -29.26 -16.83 -26.54
N LEU A 708 -28.25 -16.45 -25.74
CA LEU A 708 -26.85 -16.67 -26.08
C LEU A 708 -26.50 -18.16 -26.15
N HIS A 709 -27.20 -19.03 -25.39
CA HIS A 709 -26.94 -20.47 -25.40
C HIS A 709 -26.91 -21.09 -26.81
N ALA A 710 -27.80 -20.65 -27.70
CA ALA A 710 -27.86 -21.18 -29.07
C ALA A 710 -26.68 -20.71 -29.91
N ARG A 711 -26.26 -19.46 -29.71
CA ARG A 711 -25.11 -18.84 -30.39
C ARG A 711 -23.81 -19.51 -29.97
N GLU A 712 -23.58 -19.65 -28.67
CA GLU A 712 -22.35 -20.25 -28.11
C GLU A 712 -22.18 -21.69 -28.59
N ILE A 713 -23.24 -22.51 -28.51
CA ILE A 713 -23.20 -23.88 -29.02
C ILE A 713 -22.97 -23.94 -30.54
N SER A 714 -23.58 -23.04 -31.31
CA SER A 714 -23.42 -23.03 -32.77
C SER A 714 -22.00 -22.65 -33.20
N ARG A 715 -21.41 -21.65 -32.54
CA ARG A 715 -20.00 -21.26 -32.75
C ARG A 715 -19.03 -22.36 -32.34
N MET A 716 -19.24 -22.94 -31.16
CA MET A 716 -18.48 -24.09 -30.68
C MET A 716 -18.56 -25.27 -31.66
N SER A 717 -19.74 -25.54 -32.21
CA SER A 717 -19.93 -26.63 -33.19
C SER A 717 -19.15 -26.42 -34.47
N LEU A 718 -19.11 -25.19 -34.98
CA LEU A 718 -18.32 -24.84 -36.17
C LEU A 718 -16.82 -24.98 -35.89
N ALA A 719 -16.36 -24.51 -34.73
CA ALA A 719 -14.95 -24.62 -34.32
C ALA A 719 -14.51 -26.07 -34.11
N LEU A 720 -15.34 -26.89 -33.45
CA LEU A 720 -15.07 -28.32 -33.26
C LEU A 720 -15.04 -29.07 -34.60
N LEU A 721 -15.95 -28.74 -35.53
CA LEU A 721 -15.96 -29.35 -36.85
C LEU A 721 -14.67 -29.03 -37.63
N ASP A 722 -14.18 -27.79 -37.57
CA ASP A 722 -12.93 -27.37 -38.19
C ASP A 722 -11.70 -28.05 -37.54
N ALA A 723 -11.67 -28.13 -36.21
CA ALA A 723 -10.62 -28.83 -35.48
C ALA A 723 -10.53 -30.31 -35.89
N VAL A 724 -11.66 -31.00 -36.07
CA VAL A 724 -11.70 -32.40 -36.55
C VAL A 724 -11.14 -32.55 -37.96
N LEU A 725 -11.31 -31.57 -38.85
CA LEU A 725 -10.75 -31.64 -40.21
C LEU A 725 -9.21 -31.66 -40.18
N SER A 726 -8.60 -31.01 -39.19
CA SER A 726 -7.15 -30.99 -38.98
C SER A 726 -6.61 -32.17 -38.16
N PHE A 727 -7.48 -32.91 -37.48
CA PHE A 727 -7.13 -33.99 -36.56
C PHE A 727 -6.70 -35.27 -37.32
N ARG A 728 -5.52 -35.81 -36.97
CA ARG A 728 -4.99 -37.05 -37.56
C ARG A 728 -4.89 -38.18 -36.55
N ILE A 729 -5.37 -39.36 -36.94
CA ILE A 729 -5.32 -40.57 -36.10
C ILE A 729 -3.89 -41.13 -36.13
N LYS A 730 -3.17 -41.07 -35.00
CA LYS A 730 -1.74 -41.47 -34.90
C LYS A 730 -1.44 -42.88 -35.44
N HIS A 731 -2.31 -43.85 -35.18
CA HIS A 731 -2.12 -45.24 -35.60
C HIS A 731 -2.67 -45.56 -37.00
N ARG A 732 -3.41 -44.62 -37.62
CA ARG A 732 -3.99 -44.71 -38.97
C ARG A 732 -4.07 -43.32 -39.62
N PRO A 733 -2.92 -42.72 -40.00
CA PRO A 733 -2.87 -41.33 -40.45
C PRO A 733 -3.64 -41.05 -41.76
N ASP A 734 -3.90 -42.10 -42.56
CA ASP A 734 -4.62 -42.00 -43.83
C ASP A 734 -6.16 -41.97 -43.67
N LEU A 735 -6.66 -42.27 -42.47
CA LEU A 735 -8.08 -42.27 -42.18
C LEU A 735 -8.50 -40.93 -41.55
N GLN A 736 -9.36 -40.18 -42.23
CA GLN A 736 -9.93 -38.95 -41.69
C GLN A 736 -11.10 -39.26 -40.75
N LEU A 737 -11.05 -38.70 -39.53
CA LEU A 737 -12.14 -38.78 -38.57
C LEU A 737 -13.34 -37.98 -39.07
N LYS A 738 -14.54 -38.55 -38.99
CA LYS A 738 -15.77 -37.89 -39.41
C LYS A 738 -16.72 -37.76 -38.23
N LEU A 739 -17.02 -36.52 -37.86
CA LEU A 739 -17.96 -36.21 -36.78
C LEU A 739 -19.36 -35.97 -37.35
N ARG A 740 -20.39 -36.43 -36.64
CA ARG A 740 -21.78 -36.05 -36.87
C ARG A 740 -22.23 -35.21 -35.69
N ILE A 741 -22.88 -34.06 -35.95
CA ILE A 741 -23.27 -33.12 -34.90
C ILE A 741 -24.78 -32.86 -34.99
N GLY A 742 -25.45 -32.86 -33.83
CA GLY A 742 -26.86 -32.51 -33.66
C GLY A 742 -27.08 -31.45 -32.58
N LEU A 743 -27.88 -30.43 -32.91
CA LEU A 743 -28.19 -29.30 -32.04
C LEU A 743 -29.71 -29.18 -31.82
N HIS A 744 -30.13 -29.12 -30.56
CA HIS A 744 -31.52 -28.89 -30.20
C HIS A 744 -31.66 -27.96 -29.00
N THR A 745 -32.67 -27.09 -29.06
CA THR A 745 -33.02 -26.18 -27.97
C THR A 745 -34.38 -26.53 -27.39
N GLY A 746 -34.44 -26.61 -26.06
CA GLY A 746 -35.67 -26.86 -25.30
C GLY A 746 -35.46 -26.80 -23.79
N PRO A 747 -36.51 -27.04 -22.99
CA PRO A 747 -36.45 -27.03 -21.53
C PRO A 747 -35.77 -28.29 -20.96
N VAL A 748 -35.08 -28.17 -19.84
CA VAL A 748 -34.46 -29.29 -19.11
C VAL A 748 -34.60 -29.13 -17.60
N VAL A 749 -34.57 -30.25 -16.88
CA VAL A 749 -34.41 -30.28 -15.42
C VAL A 749 -33.02 -30.80 -15.11
N THR A 750 -32.33 -30.17 -14.18
CA THR A 750 -30.98 -30.55 -13.76
C THR A 750 -30.97 -30.96 -12.29
N GLY A 751 -30.03 -31.81 -11.90
CA GLY A 751 -29.83 -32.17 -10.50
C GLY A 751 -28.57 -32.99 -10.29
N VAL A 752 -28.10 -33.03 -9.04
CA VAL A 752 -26.95 -33.88 -8.67
C VAL A 752 -27.44 -35.26 -8.27
N VAL A 753 -26.96 -36.30 -8.96
CA VAL A 753 -27.30 -37.69 -8.68
C VAL A 753 -26.09 -38.43 -8.10
N GLY A 754 -26.33 -39.23 -7.05
CA GLY A 754 -25.32 -40.07 -6.41
C GLY A 754 -24.65 -39.42 -5.19
N LEU A 755 -24.46 -40.21 -4.12
CA LEU A 755 -23.80 -39.75 -2.89
C LEU A 755 -22.28 -39.95 -2.90
N LYS A 756 -21.79 -41.01 -3.56
CA LYS A 756 -20.36 -41.40 -3.57
C LYS A 756 -19.60 -40.83 -4.77
N MET A 757 -20.29 -40.63 -5.89
CA MET A 757 -19.80 -40.00 -7.11
C MET A 757 -20.90 -39.05 -7.60
N PRO A 758 -20.95 -37.81 -7.08
CA PRO A 758 -21.98 -36.85 -7.46
C PRO A 758 -21.79 -36.43 -8.92
N ARG A 759 -22.86 -36.51 -9.70
CA ARG A 759 -22.87 -36.15 -11.13
C ARG A 759 -23.95 -35.13 -11.39
N TYR A 760 -23.62 -34.06 -12.10
CA TYR A 760 -24.60 -33.06 -12.52
C TYR A 760 -25.29 -33.56 -13.80
N CYS A 761 -26.51 -34.07 -13.65
CA CYS A 761 -27.26 -34.74 -14.72
C CYS A 761 -28.36 -33.85 -15.29
N LEU A 762 -28.60 -33.97 -16.59
CA LEU A 762 -29.71 -33.32 -17.29
C LEU A 762 -30.81 -34.34 -17.58
N PHE A 763 -32.06 -33.94 -17.33
CA PHE A 763 -33.26 -34.74 -17.54
C PHE A 763 -34.26 -33.95 -18.39
N GLY A 764 -34.85 -34.62 -19.38
CA GLY A 764 -35.90 -34.02 -20.21
C GLY A 764 -35.92 -34.57 -21.63
N ASP A 765 -37.03 -34.34 -22.33
CA ASP A 765 -37.21 -34.72 -23.73
C ASP A 765 -36.24 -33.99 -24.67
N THR A 766 -35.75 -32.81 -24.28
CA THR A 766 -34.74 -32.04 -25.00
C THR A 766 -33.45 -32.84 -25.24
N VAL A 767 -33.00 -33.62 -24.25
CA VAL A 767 -31.80 -34.48 -24.37
C VAL A 767 -32.02 -35.57 -25.43
N ASN A 768 -33.18 -36.22 -25.39
CA ASN A 768 -33.55 -37.27 -26.35
C ASN A 768 -33.70 -36.70 -27.77
N THR A 769 -34.26 -35.51 -27.91
CA THR A 769 -34.42 -34.85 -29.21
C THR A 769 -33.08 -34.40 -29.77
N ALA A 770 -32.16 -33.89 -28.94
CA ALA A 770 -30.80 -33.55 -29.34
C ALA A 770 -30.01 -34.78 -29.86
N SER A 771 -30.07 -35.90 -29.14
CA SER A 771 -29.49 -37.17 -29.59
C SER A 771 -30.11 -37.67 -30.91
N ARG A 772 -31.39 -37.41 -31.16
CA ARG A 772 -32.05 -37.71 -32.44
C ARG A 772 -31.62 -36.77 -33.56
N MET A 773 -31.31 -35.50 -33.27
CA MET A 773 -30.70 -34.60 -34.26
C MET A 773 -29.35 -35.16 -34.69
N GLU A 774 -28.53 -35.60 -33.73
CA GLU A 774 -27.21 -36.15 -34.00
C GLU A 774 -27.36 -37.42 -34.85
N SER A 775 -28.06 -38.45 -34.38
CA SER A 775 -28.15 -39.74 -35.08
C SER A 775 -28.73 -39.67 -36.49
N ASN A 776 -29.64 -38.73 -36.76
CA ASN A 776 -30.16 -38.48 -38.12
C ASN A 776 -29.30 -37.53 -38.95
N GLY A 777 -28.21 -36.99 -38.41
CA GLY A 777 -27.27 -36.10 -39.10
C GLY A 777 -26.48 -36.80 -40.20
N LEU A 778 -25.67 -36.02 -40.92
CA LEU A 778 -24.73 -36.52 -41.93
C LEU A 778 -23.29 -36.31 -41.46
N PRO A 779 -22.33 -37.14 -41.92
CA PRO A 779 -20.92 -36.94 -41.61
C PRO A 779 -20.45 -35.54 -42.01
N LEU A 780 -19.67 -34.92 -41.13
CA LEU A 780 -19.10 -33.58 -41.27
C LEU A 780 -20.13 -32.47 -41.47
N LYS A 781 -21.35 -32.63 -40.91
CA LYS A 781 -22.40 -31.60 -40.93
C LYS A 781 -23.02 -31.38 -39.56
N ILE A 782 -23.44 -30.15 -39.32
CA ILE A 782 -24.14 -29.72 -38.11
C ILE A 782 -25.63 -29.67 -38.38
N HIS A 783 -26.38 -30.59 -37.76
CA HIS A 783 -27.82 -30.74 -37.91
C HIS A 783 -28.56 -29.96 -36.83
N VAL A 784 -29.50 -29.09 -37.21
CA VAL A 784 -30.15 -28.13 -36.31
C VAL A 784 -31.66 -28.27 -36.35
N SER A 785 -32.31 -28.30 -35.17
CA SER A 785 -33.76 -28.29 -35.06
C SER A 785 -34.40 -26.92 -35.38
N SER A 786 -35.69 -26.92 -35.70
CA SER A 786 -36.47 -25.69 -35.93
C SER A 786 -36.46 -24.71 -34.75
N THR A 787 -36.48 -25.23 -33.52
CA THR A 787 -36.40 -24.42 -32.28
C THR A 787 -35.07 -23.66 -32.17
N THR A 788 -33.95 -24.34 -32.39
CA THR A 788 -32.62 -23.70 -32.37
C THR A 788 -32.48 -22.70 -33.52
N LYS A 789 -32.96 -23.03 -34.72
CA LYS A 789 -32.96 -22.13 -35.88
C LYS A 789 -33.70 -20.83 -35.59
N SER A 790 -34.86 -20.91 -34.94
CA SER A 790 -35.67 -19.72 -34.61
C SER A 790 -34.92 -18.76 -33.69
N ILE A 791 -34.05 -19.26 -32.80
CA ILE A 791 -33.22 -18.42 -31.94
C ILE A 791 -32.02 -17.87 -32.72
N LEU A 792 -31.37 -18.69 -33.54
CA LEU A 792 -30.23 -18.24 -34.36
C LEU A 792 -30.61 -17.14 -35.35
N ASP A 793 -31.82 -17.20 -35.91
CA ASP A 793 -32.36 -16.16 -36.79
C ASP A 793 -32.41 -14.78 -36.11
N THR A 794 -32.59 -14.72 -34.78
CA THR A 794 -32.64 -13.45 -34.04
C THR A 794 -31.31 -12.69 -34.05
N PHE A 795 -30.19 -13.38 -34.31
CA PHE A 795 -28.86 -12.78 -34.41
C PHE A 795 -28.52 -12.30 -35.83
N GLY A 796 -29.12 -12.89 -36.86
CA GLY A 796 -28.88 -12.51 -38.27
C GLY A 796 -27.50 -12.84 -38.85
N THR A 797 -26.60 -13.47 -38.09
CA THR A 797 -25.21 -13.78 -38.51
C THR A 797 -25.01 -15.21 -39.02
N PHE A 798 -25.90 -16.15 -38.70
CA PHE A 798 -25.72 -17.57 -39.02
C PHE A 798 -26.32 -17.96 -40.37
N ASP A 799 -25.58 -18.77 -41.14
CA ASP A 799 -26.04 -19.32 -42.42
C ASP A 799 -26.63 -20.73 -42.24
N LEU A 800 -27.96 -20.82 -42.30
CA LEU A 800 -28.71 -22.08 -42.17
C LEU A 800 -29.41 -22.45 -43.47
N LYS A 801 -29.19 -23.69 -43.94
CA LYS A 801 -29.84 -24.24 -45.13
C LYS A 801 -30.92 -25.26 -44.76
N LEU A 802 -32.12 -25.12 -45.34
CA LEU A 802 -33.21 -26.09 -45.15
C LEU A 802 -32.76 -27.48 -45.61
N ARG A 803 -32.91 -28.48 -44.72
CA ARG A 803 -32.70 -29.89 -45.04
C ARG A 803 -33.95 -30.53 -45.63
N GLY A 804 -35.12 -30.17 -45.10
CA GLY A 804 -36.42 -30.79 -45.40
C GLY A 804 -36.99 -31.52 -44.19
N GLU A 805 -38.01 -32.34 -44.42
CA GLU A 805 -38.63 -33.17 -43.39
C GLU A 805 -37.81 -34.44 -43.13
N VAL A 806 -37.54 -34.70 -41.85
CA VAL A 806 -36.84 -35.90 -41.38
C VAL A 806 -37.75 -36.65 -40.43
N ASP A 807 -37.99 -37.94 -40.68
CA ASP A 807 -38.76 -38.78 -39.76
C ASP A 807 -37.93 -39.07 -38.50
N MET A 808 -38.39 -38.55 -37.36
CA MET A 808 -37.76 -38.78 -36.08
C MET A 808 -38.58 -39.75 -35.26
N LYS A 809 -37.96 -40.87 -34.88
CA LYS A 809 -38.57 -41.92 -34.07
C LYS A 809 -39.30 -41.34 -32.85
N GLY A 810 -40.62 -41.48 -32.79
CA GLY A 810 -41.46 -41.00 -31.69
C GLY A 810 -41.79 -39.50 -31.70
N LYS A 811 -41.42 -38.76 -32.74
CA LYS A 811 -41.75 -37.33 -32.97
C LYS A 811 -42.39 -37.07 -34.34
N GLY A 812 -42.38 -38.06 -35.24
CA GLY A 812 -42.87 -37.94 -36.61
C GLY A 812 -41.94 -37.10 -37.48
N PHE A 813 -42.46 -36.61 -38.61
CA PHE A 813 -41.73 -35.73 -39.51
C PHE A 813 -41.47 -34.36 -38.86
N GLN A 814 -40.19 -33.97 -38.83
CA GLN A 814 -39.74 -32.69 -38.30
C GLN A 814 -38.94 -31.95 -39.37
N ILE A 815 -39.20 -30.66 -39.54
CA ILE A 815 -38.41 -29.81 -40.43
C ILE A 815 -37.10 -29.42 -39.74
N THR A 816 -35.99 -29.66 -40.42
CA THR A 816 -34.66 -29.38 -39.86
C THR A 816 -33.74 -28.64 -40.86
N TYR A 817 -32.59 -28.20 -40.34
CA TYR A 817 -31.67 -27.31 -41.04
C TYR A 817 -30.22 -27.79 -40.90
N TRP A 818 -29.38 -27.39 -41.85
CA TRP A 818 -27.93 -27.51 -41.78
C TRP A 818 -27.33 -26.17 -41.41
N LEU A 819 -26.51 -26.11 -40.37
CA LEU A 819 -25.68 -24.94 -40.09
C LEU A 819 -24.41 -25.02 -40.94
N LEU A 820 -24.17 -24.00 -41.77
CA LEU A 820 -23.06 -23.97 -42.72
C LEU A 820 -21.91 -23.07 -42.27
N GLY A 821 -22.21 -22.00 -41.53
CA GLY A 821 -21.21 -21.05 -41.06
C GLY A 821 -21.82 -19.85 -40.34
N GLU A 822 -20.96 -18.94 -39.92
CA GLU A 822 -21.33 -17.63 -39.36
C GLU A 822 -20.63 -16.53 -40.17
N ARG A 823 -21.37 -15.46 -40.49
CA ARG A 823 -20.85 -14.28 -41.17
C ARG A 823 -20.38 -13.27 -40.12
N ASP A 824 -19.22 -12.67 -40.35
CA ASP A 824 -18.73 -11.57 -39.52
C ASP A 824 -19.66 -10.36 -39.68
N PRO A 825 -20.15 -9.76 -38.59
CA PRO A 825 -20.99 -8.54 -38.68
C PRO A 825 -20.24 -7.32 -39.22
N ASP A 826 -18.90 -7.36 -39.29
CA ASP A 826 -18.01 -6.26 -39.73
C ASP A 826 -17.41 -6.46 -41.15
N LYS A 827 -17.97 -7.36 -41.97
CA LYS A 827 -17.54 -7.57 -43.38
C LYS A 827 -18.65 -7.41 -44.40
#